data_AF-A0A3M6U0F1-F1
#
_entry.id   AF-A0A3M6U0F1-F1
#
_cell.length_a   1.000
_cell.length_b   1.000
_cell.length_c   1.000
_cell.angle_alpha   90.00
_cell.angle_beta   90.00
_cell.angle_gamma   90.00
#
_symmetry.space_group_name_H-M   'P 1'
#
loop_
_entity.id
_entity.type
_entity.pdbx_description
1 polymer ?
#
loop_
_entity_poly.entity_id
_entity_poly.type
_entity_poly.pdbx_seq_one_letter_code
_entity_poly.pdbx_strand_id
1 'polypeptide(L)'
;MASVETISASGEISPRFEKLLRGVSDELSPEELRHAVSSIKTNFSGKFEDQGEQDLYSCLQLLAKHGLVSEDNLTLLEGFLSPKASKKKSLKEKIQQFKESRQLEVSPGKEESGLTGRERDLEKVMSMLITGSSRVVNLHGISGVGKTKLAMEIVSKWPGRKFKADFREITEMKDVHFHVLNALAPDKTIISFEANPVVELMKQLRQAEQHSDILLLLDNVDKFAGGDDEASTSLNANFVMFLQGLLGPKDYPGKSKLKILLTSRSTLRHAKLTNVDNYEVMALEKASSSALFQNQRIGSVQEGQMEKLLEMCQGNPLIIKGMAAILRQQIADDTTILETIEQPPAAEPPESGIPAAEESRERDVFDSEKEGIDKEQESCLRKMFFFLPSKQLKDSAISMSLFCRSFSVEAAAEVLEVDSSEAVIQLEGLRNSEVLTLDPDVKELTYDIHPLVRTFLRSIGSNQKMFVKVYEKAKGRFHTYFMSKMVDISRLLDKDYMNAFDHFDLDKPNFELALDISFKSDNLLIPKEHRESVMIFYLFEAMLDEKARKNIFNCWAEKVEEDGKEGSLLRAELKCRETLTVLNLEGWQRALTVARRAKESLSKVQRESKSTDSFKLTKSSYLYAKGEVYHRAGNMAKSLRILHKALKIMENELQGHTSTSRCLNAIGNCHNKLGEHDKAINYYTRAYDMRQQLSGSMKHFDMPFFKGQIGTVYEGKKQFEKAIEYYKEALELAKELKIPGMVNTALYNRNIANAYCWLRNFDDAYQPAKNGYEIRKVVLGRHPWTARSAFQMGEICRSLEDFDEAEDFYEQAWEIEKSLGQGNHSERGMSKSFIEPERCHPDVKELTYDIHPLVRTFLRSIGSNQKKFVKVYEKAKARFCKYFMSKMVDISKLLDKDYMNAFDNFDLDKPNFELTLDISFKSDHLLIPKEHRGSVMIFYLFEAMLDVKARKKVLNCWAEKVKEDGKEGRVLLLTRKKS
;
A
#
# COMPACT_ATOMS: atom_id res chain seq x y z
N MET A 1 -28.83 17.80 -0.49
CA MET A 1 -27.90 18.93 -0.66
C MET A 1 -27.99 19.77 0.59
N ALA A 2 -27.18 19.45 1.60
CA ALA A 2 -26.92 20.35 2.72
C ALA A 2 -25.98 21.43 2.16
N SER A 3 -26.37 22.70 2.26
CA SER A 3 -25.51 23.79 1.81
C SER A 3 -24.27 23.84 2.71
N VAL A 4 -23.11 23.96 2.09
CA VAL A 4 -21.83 24.21 2.77
C VAL A 4 -21.88 25.65 3.28
N GLU A 5 -21.99 25.79 4.61
CA GLU A 5 -21.74 27.02 5.36
C GLU A 5 -22.45 28.32 4.89
N THR A 6 -23.66 28.28 4.33
CA THR A 6 -24.51 29.50 4.30
C THR A 6 -25.27 29.64 5.61
N ILE A 7 -24.78 30.50 6.49
CA ILE A 7 -25.45 30.87 7.73
C ILE A 7 -26.15 32.21 7.47
N SER A 8 -27.48 32.19 7.32
CA SER A 8 -28.29 33.43 7.38
C SER A 8 -27.94 34.23 8.64
N ALA A 9 -27.61 35.52 8.51
CA ALA A 9 -27.10 36.35 9.59
C ALA A 9 -28.16 36.74 10.64
N SER A 10 -29.46 36.57 10.36
CA SER A 10 -30.51 36.86 11.33
C SER A 10 -30.73 35.66 12.25
N GLY A 11 -30.54 35.83 13.56
CA GLY A 11 -30.95 34.86 14.58
C GLY A 11 -32.47 34.69 14.70
N GLU A 12 -33.26 35.38 13.87
CA GLU A 12 -34.71 35.27 13.79
C GLU A 12 -35.12 34.15 12.83
N ILE A 13 -35.95 33.23 13.35
CA ILE A 13 -36.59 32.15 12.57
C ILE A 13 -37.57 32.82 11.60
N SER A 14 -37.39 32.59 10.29
CA SER A 14 -38.32 33.18 9.31
C SER A 14 -39.74 32.62 9.50
N PRO A 15 -40.80 33.38 9.19
CA PRO A 15 -42.18 32.89 9.30
C PRO A 15 -42.45 31.61 8.49
N ARG A 16 -41.72 31.45 7.38
CA ARG A 16 -41.81 30.27 6.51
C ARG A 16 -41.16 29.06 7.16
N PHE A 17 -39.97 29.24 7.74
CA PHE A 17 -39.30 28.17 8.45
C PHE A 17 -40.06 27.78 9.72
N GLU A 18 -40.65 28.76 10.41
CA GLU A 18 -41.57 28.52 11.53
C GLU A 18 -42.77 27.68 11.11
N LYS A 19 -43.37 27.96 9.94
CA LYS A 19 -44.46 27.15 9.36
C LYS A 19 -44.02 25.71 9.09
N LEU A 20 -42.78 25.49 8.63
CA LEU A 20 -42.23 24.15 8.47
C LEU A 20 -42.11 23.43 9.82
N LEU A 21 -41.53 24.08 10.84
CA LEU A 21 -41.34 23.48 12.16
C LEU A 21 -42.67 23.07 12.81
N ARG A 22 -43.72 23.91 12.73
CA ARG A 22 -45.08 23.53 13.15
C ARG A 22 -45.61 22.36 12.34
N GLY A 23 -45.49 22.46 11.02
CA GLY A 23 -45.96 21.44 10.09
C GLY A 23 -45.26 20.08 10.25
N VAL A 24 -44.05 20.04 10.79
CA VAL A 24 -43.34 18.82 11.19
C VAL A 24 -43.93 18.25 12.47
N SER A 25 -44.12 19.09 13.50
CA SER A 25 -44.69 18.67 14.79
C SER A 25 -46.10 18.07 14.66
N ASP A 26 -46.92 18.63 13.77
CA ASP A 26 -48.31 18.18 13.53
C ASP A 26 -48.41 16.80 12.85
N GLU A 27 -47.31 16.30 12.26
CA GLU A 27 -47.30 15.01 11.54
C GLU A 27 -46.94 13.82 12.45
N LEU A 28 -46.50 14.08 13.68
CA LEU A 28 -46.12 13.04 14.63
C LEU A 28 -47.27 12.69 15.58
N SER A 29 -47.40 11.41 15.90
CA SER A 29 -48.35 10.92 16.90
C SER A 29 -47.92 11.31 18.33
N PRO A 30 -48.82 11.32 19.33
CA PRO A 30 -48.46 11.64 20.72
C PRO A 30 -47.34 10.76 21.33
N GLU A 31 -47.20 9.51 20.86
CA GLU A 31 -46.11 8.61 21.26
C GLU A 31 -44.79 8.97 20.57
N GLU A 32 -44.85 9.28 19.27
CA GLU A 32 -43.69 9.72 18.48
C GLU A 32 -43.14 11.06 18.99
N LEU A 33 -44.03 11.98 19.38
CA LEU A 33 -43.67 13.26 20.02
C LEU A 33 -42.92 13.02 21.34
N ARG A 34 -43.44 12.14 22.22
CA ARG A 34 -42.77 11.79 23.49
C ARG A 34 -41.39 11.21 23.26
N HIS A 35 -41.26 10.30 22.31
CA HIS A 35 -39.96 9.71 21.98
C HIS A 35 -39.00 10.78 21.43
N ALA A 36 -39.45 11.63 20.49
CA ALA A 36 -38.60 12.65 19.90
C ALA A 36 -38.12 13.67 20.95
N VAL A 37 -39.01 14.16 21.80
CA VAL A 37 -38.68 15.09 22.89
C VAL A 37 -37.74 14.44 23.90
N SER A 38 -37.99 13.18 24.30
CA SER A 38 -37.11 12.44 25.22
C SER A 38 -35.68 12.31 24.67
N SER A 39 -35.53 11.94 23.39
CA SER A 39 -34.21 11.87 22.75
C SER A 39 -33.53 13.24 22.65
N ILE A 40 -34.28 14.31 22.36
CA ILE A 40 -33.74 15.68 22.35
C ILE A 40 -33.22 16.05 23.75
N LYS A 41 -33.99 15.81 24.81
CA LYS A 41 -33.58 16.09 26.20
C LYS A 41 -32.35 15.27 26.62
N THR A 42 -32.27 14.01 26.18
CA THR A 42 -31.15 13.12 26.50
C THR A 42 -29.84 13.60 25.85
N ASN A 43 -29.93 14.09 24.61
CA ASN A 43 -28.76 14.55 23.86
C ASN A 43 -28.38 16.00 24.21
N PHE A 44 -29.36 16.85 24.53
CA PHE A 44 -29.19 18.27 24.81
C PHE A 44 -29.81 18.58 26.17
N SER A 45 -28.99 18.63 27.22
CA SER A 45 -29.45 18.93 28.59
C SER A 45 -29.71 20.43 28.81
N GLY A 46 -30.18 20.80 30.00
CA GLY A 46 -30.43 22.20 30.37
C GLY A 46 -31.79 22.71 29.91
N LYS A 47 -31.85 23.73 29.05
CA LYS A 47 -33.12 24.42 28.67
C LYS A 47 -34.17 23.54 27.99
N PHE A 48 -33.77 22.37 27.51
CA PHE A 48 -34.69 21.38 26.96
C PHE A 48 -35.44 20.61 28.05
N GLU A 49 -34.92 20.52 29.27
CA GLU A 49 -35.56 19.83 30.39
C GLU A 49 -36.88 20.47 30.78
N ASP A 50 -36.96 21.81 30.68
CA ASP A 50 -38.14 22.63 30.99
C ASP A 50 -39.31 22.45 30.01
N GLN A 51 -39.10 21.80 28.86
CA GLN A 51 -40.13 21.64 27.83
C GLN A 51 -41.11 20.50 28.18
N GLY A 52 -42.39 20.64 27.80
CA GLY A 52 -43.38 19.58 28.02
C GLY A 52 -43.03 18.29 27.26
N GLU A 53 -43.42 17.11 27.77
CA GLU A 53 -43.05 15.81 27.19
C GLU A 53 -43.49 15.61 25.73
N GLN A 54 -44.48 16.38 25.25
CA GLN A 54 -44.99 16.31 23.88
C GLN A 54 -44.75 17.60 23.08
N ASP A 55 -44.06 18.58 23.67
CA ASP A 55 -43.87 19.89 23.05
C ASP A 55 -42.64 19.90 22.12
N LEU A 56 -42.74 19.12 21.04
CA LEU A 56 -41.69 19.05 20.02
C LEU A 56 -41.49 20.40 19.32
N TYR A 57 -42.54 21.19 19.16
CA TYR A 57 -42.43 22.49 18.49
C TYR A 57 -41.52 23.46 19.26
N SER A 58 -41.71 23.60 20.58
CA SER A 58 -40.82 24.43 21.39
C SER A 58 -39.38 23.88 21.39
N CYS A 59 -39.21 22.56 21.43
CA CYS A 59 -37.89 21.95 21.25
C CYS A 59 -37.25 22.29 19.90
N LEU A 60 -38.01 22.25 18.80
CA LEU A 60 -37.53 22.61 17.46
C LEU A 60 -37.15 24.09 17.35
N GLN A 61 -37.88 24.98 18.02
CA GLN A 61 -37.52 26.39 18.11
C GLN A 61 -36.21 26.59 18.89
N LEU A 62 -36.01 25.87 19.99
CA LEU A 62 -34.76 25.88 20.75
C LEU A 62 -33.59 25.32 19.92
N LEU A 63 -33.78 24.19 19.24
CA LEU A 63 -32.77 23.62 18.35
C LEU A 63 -32.42 24.60 17.22
N ALA A 64 -33.40 25.31 16.67
CA ALA A 64 -33.15 26.34 15.66
C ALA A 64 -32.37 27.54 16.22
N LYS A 65 -32.73 28.01 17.42
CA LYS A 65 -32.02 29.08 18.13
C LYS A 65 -30.57 28.70 18.44
N HIS A 66 -30.33 27.45 18.81
CA HIS A 66 -28.98 26.92 19.08
C HIS A 66 -28.23 26.54 17.79
N GLY A 67 -28.88 26.68 16.62
CA GLY A 67 -28.33 26.45 15.28
C GLY A 67 -28.16 24.97 14.89
N LEU A 68 -28.79 24.03 15.61
CA LEU A 68 -28.85 22.62 15.23
C LEU A 68 -29.77 22.37 14.03
N VAL A 69 -30.81 23.18 13.86
CA VAL A 69 -31.68 23.16 12.68
C VAL A 69 -31.72 24.55 12.08
N SER A 70 -31.67 24.66 10.76
CA SER A 70 -31.85 25.93 10.07
C SER A 70 -32.44 25.71 8.69
N GLU A 71 -32.76 26.78 7.98
CA GLU A 71 -33.23 26.69 6.58
C GLU A 71 -32.21 26.01 5.66
N ASP A 72 -30.93 26.08 6.01
CA ASP A 72 -29.79 25.48 5.33
C ASP A 72 -29.46 24.07 5.84
N ASN A 73 -29.86 23.75 7.09
CA ASN A 73 -29.59 22.47 7.75
C ASN A 73 -30.88 21.81 8.24
N LEU A 74 -31.45 20.95 7.40
CA LEU A 74 -32.68 20.19 7.69
C LEU A 74 -32.38 18.74 8.12
N THR A 75 -31.12 18.39 8.35
CA THR A 75 -30.66 17.01 8.61
C THR A 75 -31.39 16.34 9.76
N LEU A 76 -31.65 17.04 10.87
CA LEU A 76 -32.43 16.48 11.99
C LEU A 76 -33.90 16.22 11.62
N LEU A 77 -34.50 17.06 10.78
CA LEU A 77 -35.88 16.85 10.32
C LEU A 77 -35.97 15.61 9.41
N GLU A 78 -34.95 15.41 8.56
CA GLU A 78 -34.91 14.34 7.56
C GLU A 78 -34.41 13.00 8.10
N GLY A 79 -33.35 13.03 8.89
CA GLY A 79 -32.63 11.85 9.37
C GLY A 79 -33.04 11.38 10.78
N PHE A 80 -33.56 12.27 11.63
CA PHE A 80 -33.99 11.92 12.99
C PHE A 80 -35.52 11.86 13.13
N LEU A 81 -36.26 12.89 12.69
CA LEU A 81 -37.72 12.93 12.86
C LEU A 81 -38.49 12.14 11.80
N SER A 82 -38.15 12.30 10.52
CA SER A 82 -38.87 11.65 9.42
C SER A 82 -38.91 10.11 9.49
N PRO A 83 -37.85 9.40 9.94
CA PRO A 83 -37.91 7.95 10.08
C PRO A 83 -38.90 7.46 11.15
N LYS A 84 -39.15 8.28 12.18
CA LYS A 84 -40.01 7.94 13.32
C LYS A 84 -41.49 8.32 13.12
N ALA A 85 -41.80 9.15 12.13
CA ALA A 85 -43.15 9.61 11.88
C ALA A 85 -44.02 8.53 11.21
N SER A 86 -45.18 8.24 11.78
CA SER A 86 -46.23 7.41 11.16
C SER A 86 -46.65 7.95 9.78
N LYS A 87 -46.61 9.28 9.60
CA LYS A 87 -46.87 9.97 8.32
C LYS A 87 -45.59 10.33 7.56
N LYS A 88 -44.60 9.44 7.52
CA LYS A 88 -43.29 9.62 6.87
C LYS A 88 -43.34 10.24 5.47
N LYS A 89 -44.28 9.80 4.61
CA LYS A 89 -44.39 10.31 3.23
C LYS A 89 -44.81 11.79 3.19
N SER A 90 -45.85 12.14 3.95
CA SER A 90 -46.35 13.51 4.12
C SER A 90 -45.25 14.43 4.65
N LEU A 91 -44.54 14.00 5.68
CA LEU A 91 -43.46 14.77 6.29
C LEU A 91 -42.30 15.03 5.31
N LYS A 92 -41.87 14.01 4.55
CA LYS A 92 -40.86 14.16 3.50
C LYS A 92 -41.31 15.11 2.40
N GLU A 93 -42.58 15.05 1.98
CA GLU A 93 -43.14 15.96 0.98
C GLU A 93 -43.14 17.42 1.47
N LYS A 94 -43.49 17.68 2.74
CA LYS A 94 -43.41 19.04 3.32
C LYS A 94 -41.98 19.60 3.33
N ILE A 95 -41.01 18.78 3.74
CA ILE A 95 -39.59 19.17 3.74
C ILE A 95 -39.10 19.43 2.31
N GLN A 96 -39.48 18.58 1.36
CA GLN A 96 -39.11 18.72 -0.04
C GLN A 96 -39.74 19.97 -0.68
N GLN A 97 -41.02 20.24 -0.42
CA GLN A 97 -41.69 21.47 -0.85
C GLN A 97 -41.00 22.72 -0.29
N PHE A 98 -40.55 22.69 0.97
CA PHE A 98 -39.78 23.77 1.55
C PHE A 98 -38.45 23.99 0.79
N LYS A 99 -37.73 22.91 0.46
CA LYS A 99 -36.48 22.99 -0.32
C LYS A 99 -36.67 23.57 -1.72
N GLU A 100 -37.65 23.06 -2.47
CA GLU A 100 -37.95 23.51 -3.84
C GLU A 100 -38.33 24.99 -3.88
N SER A 101 -39.17 25.38 -2.92
CA SER A 101 -39.67 26.73 -2.85
C SER A 101 -38.61 27.74 -2.37
N ARG A 102 -37.53 27.27 -1.71
CA ARG A 102 -36.33 28.07 -1.39
C ARG A 102 -35.38 28.18 -2.59
N GLN A 103 -35.21 27.12 -3.38
CA GLN A 103 -34.36 27.15 -4.59
C GLN A 103 -34.84 28.15 -5.65
N LEU A 104 -36.14 28.44 -5.71
CA LEU A 104 -36.72 29.43 -6.61
C LEU A 104 -36.43 30.90 -6.22
N GLU A 105 -36.01 31.15 -4.97
CA GLU A 105 -35.77 32.51 -4.44
C GLU A 105 -34.28 32.88 -4.38
N VAL A 106 -33.38 31.90 -4.35
CA VAL A 106 -31.94 32.14 -4.36
C VAL A 106 -31.50 32.50 -5.77
N SER A 107 -31.23 33.78 -6.02
CA SER A 107 -30.52 34.21 -7.23
C SER A 107 -29.14 33.52 -7.30
N PRO A 108 -28.70 33.00 -8.47
CA PRO A 108 -27.40 32.36 -8.60
C PRO A 108 -26.30 33.43 -8.47
N GLY A 109 -25.83 33.68 -7.25
CA GLY A 109 -24.85 34.74 -7.01
C GLY A 109 -24.50 35.05 -5.55
N LYS A 110 -24.97 34.28 -4.56
CA LYS A 110 -24.56 34.42 -3.14
C LYS A 110 -24.15 33.07 -2.54
N GLU A 111 -23.19 32.41 -3.19
CA GLU A 111 -22.37 31.38 -2.52
C GLU A 111 -21.02 32.03 -2.20
N GLU A 112 -20.97 32.88 -1.17
CA GLU A 112 -19.69 33.31 -0.59
C GLU A 112 -19.54 32.68 0.79
N SER A 113 -19.11 31.41 0.81
CA SER A 113 -18.41 30.85 1.96
C SER A 113 -17.00 31.46 2.02
N GLY A 114 -16.91 32.75 2.36
CA GLY A 114 -15.64 33.47 2.40
C GLY A 114 -14.68 32.87 3.44
N LEU A 115 -13.41 32.72 3.09
CA LEU A 115 -12.35 32.44 4.06
C LEU A 115 -12.08 33.70 4.89
N THR A 116 -12.85 33.94 5.95
CA THR A 116 -12.72 35.13 6.79
C THR A 116 -11.26 35.42 7.17
N GLY A 117 -10.70 36.52 6.65
CA GLY A 117 -9.36 37.00 6.99
C GLY A 117 -8.21 36.29 6.27
N ARG A 118 -8.48 35.51 5.21
CA ARG A 118 -7.46 34.80 4.42
C ARG A 118 -7.39 35.23 2.97
N GLU A 119 -8.02 36.34 2.61
CA GLU A 119 -8.05 36.86 1.24
C GLU A 119 -6.63 37.11 0.73
N ARG A 120 -5.77 37.69 1.58
CA ARG A 120 -4.33 37.90 1.29
C ARG A 120 -3.55 36.59 1.12
N ASP A 121 -3.85 35.57 1.91
CA ASP A 121 -3.21 34.24 1.80
C ASP A 121 -3.61 33.57 0.49
N LEU A 122 -4.89 33.61 0.15
CA LEU A 122 -5.45 33.08 -1.10
C LEU A 122 -4.80 33.76 -2.31
N GLU A 123 -4.76 35.09 -2.34
CA GLU A 123 -4.12 35.86 -3.43
C GLU A 123 -2.64 35.50 -3.59
N LYS A 124 -1.88 35.46 -2.50
CA LYS A 124 -0.45 35.13 -2.52
C LYS A 124 -0.22 33.71 -3.02
N VAL A 125 -0.90 32.71 -2.48
CA VAL A 125 -0.70 31.32 -2.88
C VAL A 125 -1.17 31.09 -4.33
N MET A 126 -2.29 31.69 -4.75
CA MET A 126 -2.70 31.66 -6.15
C MET A 126 -1.64 32.30 -7.06
N SER A 127 -1.03 33.41 -6.65
CA SER A 127 0.08 34.02 -7.41
C SER A 127 1.31 33.11 -7.49
N MET A 128 1.67 32.39 -6.41
CA MET A 128 2.76 31.40 -6.41
C MET A 128 2.46 30.24 -7.36
N LEU A 129 1.22 29.76 -7.39
CA LEU A 129 0.81 28.69 -8.29
C LEU A 129 0.77 29.13 -9.75
N ILE A 130 0.21 30.30 -10.06
CA ILE A 130 0.01 30.77 -11.45
C ILE A 130 1.28 31.39 -12.03
N THR A 131 1.95 32.26 -11.27
CA THR A 131 3.09 33.07 -11.74
C THR A 131 4.44 32.65 -11.17
N GLY A 132 4.44 31.90 -10.05
CA GLY A 132 5.66 31.47 -9.39
C GLY A 132 6.47 30.45 -10.19
N SER A 133 7.79 30.51 -10.01
CA SER A 133 8.76 29.59 -10.63
C SER A 133 8.71 28.18 -10.04
N SER A 134 8.23 28.03 -8.81
CA SER A 134 8.06 26.74 -8.16
C SER A 134 6.85 25.99 -8.72
N ARG A 135 6.99 24.66 -8.77
CA ARG A 135 5.94 23.76 -9.26
C ARG A 135 5.22 23.04 -8.13
N VAL A 136 5.78 23.12 -6.92
CA VAL A 136 5.23 22.57 -5.69
C VAL A 136 5.11 23.72 -4.71
N VAL A 137 3.91 23.92 -4.17
CA VAL A 137 3.66 24.84 -3.06
C VAL A 137 3.20 23.99 -1.88
N ASN A 138 3.87 24.12 -0.76
CA ASN A 138 3.51 23.43 0.47
C ASN A 138 2.94 24.42 1.48
N LEU A 139 1.65 24.30 1.77
CA LEU A 139 0.97 25.04 2.82
C LEU A 139 1.26 24.34 4.14
N HIS A 140 2.18 24.88 4.94
CA HIS A 140 2.52 24.32 6.25
C HIS A 140 2.04 25.20 7.40
N GLY A 141 1.93 24.63 8.59
CA GLY A 141 1.50 25.35 9.78
C GLY A 141 0.83 24.44 10.81
N ILE A 142 0.50 24.98 11.97
CA ILE A 142 -0.04 24.23 13.11
C ILE A 142 -1.39 23.57 12.81
N SER A 143 -1.77 22.57 13.60
CA SER A 143 -3.04 21.86 13.43
C SER A 143 -4.25 22.79 13.66
N GLY A 144 -5.30 22.69 12.83
CA GLY A 144 -6.50 23.53 12.94
C GLY A 144 -6.42 24.94 12.35
N VAL A 145 -5.24 25.40 11.90
CA VAL A 145 -5.04 26.80 11.39
C VAL A 145 -5.80 27.14 10.10
N GLY A 146 -6.37 26.15 9.42
CA GLY A 146 -7.18 26.33 8.21
C GLY A 146 -6.48 26.00 6.89
N LYS A 147 -5.38 25.24 6.90
CA LYS A 147 -4.62 24.83 5.68
C LYS A 147 -5.50 24.15 4.64
N THR A 148 -6.22 23.10 5.04
CA THR A 148 -7.12 22.35 4.15
C THR A 148 -8.24 23.24 3.62
N LYS A 149 -8.81 24.12 4.46
CA LYS A 149 -9.85 25.06 4.02
C LYS A 149 -9.33 26.05 2.97
N LEU A 150 -8.13 26.61 3.18
CA LEU A 150 -7.45 27.46 2.20
C LEU A 150 -7.13 26.69 0.91
N ALA A 151 -6.64 25.46 1.01
CA ALA A 151 -6.33 24.61 -0.13
C ALA A 151 -7.57 24.26 -0.95
N MET A 152 -8.69 23.94 -0.30
CA MET A 152 -9.95 23.65 -0.97
C MET A 152 -10.51 24.89 -1.70
N GLU A 153 -10.35 26.09 -1.14
CA GLU A 153 -10.74 27.33 -1.82
C GLU A 153 -9.84 27.66 -3.02
N ILE A 154 -8.53 27.36 -2.92
CA ILE A 154 -7.62 27.44 -4.07
C ILE A 154 -8.06 26.48 -5.18
N VAL A 155 -8.39 25.23 -4.81
CA VAL A 155 -8.89 24.21 -5.74
C VAL A 155 -10.24 24.61 -6.33
N SER A 156 -11.15 25.22 -5.55
CA SER A 156 -12.45 25.68 -6.05
C SER A 156 -12.28 26.77 -7.13
N LYS A 157 -11.37 27.73 -6.90
CA LYS A 157 -11.04 28.85 -7.79
C LYS A 157 -10.04 28.52 -8.91
N TRP A 158 -9.47 27.32 -8.93
CA TRP A 158 -8.52 26.92 -9.98
C TRP A 158 -9.23 26.81 -11.35
N PRO A 159 -8.74 27.50 -12.40
CA PRO A 159 -9.43 27.56 -13.70
C PRO A 159 -9.25 26.30 -14.55
N GLY A 160 -8.23 25.49 -14.27
CA GLY A 160 -7.90 24.29 -15.03
C GLY A 160 -8.38 23.00 -14.38
N ARG A 161 -7.85 21.86 -14.86
CA ARG A 161 -8.21 20.56 -14.29
C ARG A 161 -7.64 20.41 -12.89
N LYS A 162 -8.43 19.81 -11.99
CA LYS A 162 -8.09 19.68 -10.58
C LYS A 162 -8.32 18.27 -10.08
N PHE A 163 -7.41 17.82 -9.24
CA PHE A 163 -7.45 16.51 -8.58
C PHE A 163 -7.10 16.68 -7.11
N LYS A 164 -7.71 15.88 -6.25
CA LYS A 164 -7.49 15.88 -4.80
C LYS A 164 -7.24 14.45 -4.33
N ALA A 165 -6.20 14.28 -3.52
CA ALA A 165 -5.94 13.05 -2.79
C ALA A 165 -5.68 13.36 -1.32
N ASP A 166 -6.28 12.58 -0.42
CA ASP A 166 -6.17 12.75 1.03
C ASP A 166 -5.30 11.66 1.64
N PHE A 167 -4.23 12.07 2.33
CA PHE A 167 -3.23 11.17 2.88
C PHE A 167 -3.32 10.96 4.39
N ARG A 168 -4.46 11.29 5.01
CA ARG A 168 -4.70 10.97 6.43
C ARG A 168 -4.49 9.48 6.71
N GLU A 169 -3.69 9.23 7.75
CA GLU A 169 -3.28 7.91 8.24
C GLU A 169 -2.51 7.02 7.24
N ILE A 170 -2.13 7.53 6.06
CA ILE A 170 -1.29 6.76 5.14
C ILE A 170 0.14 6.67 5.70
N THR A 171 0.68 5.44 5.71
CA THR A 171 2.03 5.17 6.23
C THR A 171 3.02 4.65 5.19
N GLU A 172 2.55 4.29 3.99
CA GLU A 172 3.38 3.66 2.97
C GLU A 172 3.21 4.32 1.60
N MET A 173 4.27 4.26 0.79
CA MET A 173 4.26 4.83 -0.57
C MET A 173 3.28 4.13 -1.51
N LYS A 174 3.02 2.82 -1.33
CA LYS A 174 2.06 2.09 -2.17
C LYS A 174 0.64 2.68 -2.08
N ASP A 175 0.25 3.11 -0.88
CA ASP A 175 -1.06 3.70 -0.62
C ASP A 175 -1.10 5.15 -1.12
N VAL A 176 0.01 5.90 -1.02
CA VAL A 176 0.17 7.20 -1.69
C VAL A 176 -0.08 7.06 -3.20
N HIS A 177 0.55 6.07 -3.85
CA HIS A 177 0.37 5.85 -5.28
C HIS A 177 -1.09 5.47 -5.60
N PHE A 178 -1.70 4.59 -4.82
CA PHE A 178 -3.12 4.23 -4.98
C PHE A 178 -4.02 5.45 -4.90
N HIS A 179 -3.89 6.27 -3.84
CA HIS A 179 -4.75 7.43 -3.64
C HIS A 179 -4.60 8.49 -4.73
N VAL A 180 -3.37 8.74 -5.20
CA VAL A 180 -3.15 9.65 -6.33
C VAL A 180 -3.74 9.04 -7.60
N LEU A 181 -3.53 7.75 -7.85
CA LEU A 181 -4.05 7.11 -9.06
C LEU A 181 -5.57 7.07 -9.10
N ASN A 182 -6.22 6.80 -7.96
CA ASN A 182 -7.67 6.86 -7.80
C ASN A 182 -8.20 8.27 -8.04
N ALA A 183 -7.50 9.30 -7.55
CA ALA A 183 -7.86 10.69 -7.83
C ALA A 183 -7.75 11.04 -9.32
N LEU A 184 -6.74 10.52 -10.03
CA LEU A 184 -6.53 10.80 -11.45
C LEU A 184 -7.47 10.02 -12.38
N ALA A 185 -7.92 8.83 -11.96
CA ALA A 185 -8.73 7.92 -12.77
C ALA A 185 -9.74 7.10 -11.94
N PRO A 186 -10.78 7.73 -11.35
CA PRO A 186 -11.72 7.06 -10.46
C PRO A 186 -12.55 5.95 -11.15
N ASP A 187 -12.72 6.02 -12.47
CA ASP A 187 -13.48 5.00 -13.25
C ASP A 187 -12.64 3.78 -13.69
N LYS A 188 -11.36 3.73 -13.26
CA LYS A 188 -10.45 2.62 -13.53
C LYS A 188 -10.16 1.89 -12.23
N THR A 189 -10.60 0.64 -12.12
CA THR A 189 -10.17 -0.22 -11.01
C THR A 189 -8.69 -0.53 -11.18
N ILE A 190 -7.91 -0.19 -10.16
CA ILE A 190 -6.45 -0.28 -10.16
C ILE A 190 -6.06 -1.36 -9.19
N ILE A 191 -5.41 -2.43 -9.66
CA ILE A 191 -4.92 -3.54 -8.82
C ILE A 191 -3.38 -3.49 -8.69
N SER A 192 -2.71 -2.49 -9.27
CA SER A 192 -1.26 -2.30 -9.14
C SER A 192 -0.91 -0.81 -8.99
N PHE A 193 -0.30 -0.48 -7.85
CA PHE A 193 -0.04 0.89 -7.37
C PHE A 193 1.46 1.13 -7.18
N GLU A 194 2.26 0.67 -8.15
CA GLU A 194 3.67 1.09 -8.21
C GLU A 194 3.76 2.60 -8.49
N ALA A 195 4.91 3.22 -8.19
CA ALA A 195 5.08 4.67 -8.40
C ALA A 195 4.97 5.07 -9.87
N ASN A 196 5.56 4.24 -10.73
CA ASN A 196 5.82 4.58 -12.12
C ASN A 196 4.52 4.65 -12.99
N PRO A 197 3.49 3.79 -12.81
CA PRO A 197 2.21 3.93 -13.52
C PRO A 197 1.49 5.25 -13.24
N VAL A 198 1.53 5.73 -11.99
CA VAL A 198 0.93 7.01 -11.61
C VAL A 198 1.63 8.17 -12.28
N VAL A 199 2.97 8.11 -12.29
CA VAL A 199 3.83 9.09 -12.97
C VAL A 199 3.54 9.14 -14.47
N GLU A 200 3.42 7.99 -15.13
CA GLU A 200 3.13 7.94 -16.56
C GLU A 200 1.71 8.41 -16.89
N LEU A 201 0.70 8.06 -16.08
CA LEU A 201 -0.65 8.59 -16.26
C LEU A 201 -0.68 10.12 -16.14
N MET A 202 0.00 10.68 -15.14
CA MET A 202 0.12 12.12 -15.00
C MET A 202 0.82 12.76 -16.21
N LYS A 203 1.87 12.11 -16.72
CA LYS A 203 2.55 12.55 -17.95
C LYS A 203 1.62 12.53 -19.17
N GLN A 204 0.77 11.51 -19.32
CA GLN A 204 -0.23 11.44 -20.39
C GLN A 204 -1.27 12.56 -20.26
N LEU A 205 -1.80 12.81 -19.07
CA LEU A 205 -2.73 13.92 -18.82
C LEU A 205 -2.14 15.27 -19.22
N ARG A 206 -0.87 15.51 -18.86
CA ARG A 206 -0.13 16.72 -19.25
C ARG A 206 0.09 16.80 -20.77
N GLN A 207 0.22 15.69 -21.47
CA GLN A 207 0.40 15.70 -22.93
C GLN A 207 -0.93 15.92 -23.67
N ALA A 208 -2.01 15.32 -23.20
CA ALA A 208 -3.34 15.43 -23.81
C ALA A 208 -3.93 16.84 -23.73
N GLU A 209 -3.66 17.58 -22.66
CA GLU A 209 -4.22 18.92 -22.46
C GLU A 209 -3.38 19.98 -23.18
N GLN A 210 -3.80 20.40 -24.37
CA GLN A 210 -3.07 21.39 -25.17
C GLN A 210 -3.08 22.81 -24.56
N HIS A 211 -4.05 23.14 -23.68
CA HIS A 211 -4.28 24.54 -23.24
C HIS A 211 -4.65 24.78 -21.75
N SER A 212 -4.70 23.77 -20.88
CA SER A 212 -5.06 23.94 -19.45
C SER A 212 -3.98 23.47 -18.49
N ASP A 213 -3.77 24.23 -17.41
CA ASP A 213 -2.90 23.84 -16.30
C ASP A 213 -3.64 22.91 -15.32
N ILE A 214 -2.94 21.88 -14.86
CA ILE A 214 -3.44 20.87 -13.91
C ILE A 214 -2.98 21.26 -12.50
N LEU A 215 -3.91 21.21 -11.54
CA LEU A 215 -3.63 21.31 -10.11
C LEU A 215 -3.87 19.97 -9.42
N LEU A 216 -2.86 19.45 -8.72
CA LEU A 216 -2.98 18.28 -7.86
C LEU A 216 -2.81 18.70 -6.40
N LEU A 217 -3.89 18.60 -5.61
CA LEU A 217 -3.87 18.77 -4.17
C LEU A 217 -3.57 17.43 -3.49
N LEU A 218 -2.49 17.37 -2.73
CA LEU A 218 -2.20 16.27 -1.80
C LEU A 218 -2.36 16.81 -0.37
N ASP A 219 -3.46 16.42 0.27
CA ASP A 219 -3.84 16.92 1.60
C ASP A 219 -3.29 16.00 2.71
N ASN A 220 -2.87 16.58 3.83
CA ASN A 220 -2.39 15.90 5.03
C ASN A 220 -1.13 15.03 4.82
N VAL A 221 -0.11 15.58 4.15
CA VAL A 221 1.14 14.84 3.83
C VAL A 221 2.16 14.81 4.99
N ASP A 222 1.71 14.95 6.24
CA ASP A 222 2.54 15.13 7.44
C ASP A 222 3.66 14.08 7.57
N LYS A 223 3.32 12.79 7.41
CA LYS A 223 4.29 11.68 7.54
C LYS A 223 5.37 11.70 6.45
N PHE A 224 5.13 12.41 5.35
CA PHE A 224 6.01 12.48 4.19
C PHE A 224 6.73 13.82 4.09
N ALA A 225 6.25 14.88 4.75
CA ALA A 225 6.84 16.22 4.65
C ALA A 225 8.00 16.46 5.63
N GLY A 226 8.06 15.77 6.78
CA GLY A 226 9.13 15.97 7.75
C GLY A 226 9.41 14.78 8.67
N GLY A 227 10.56 14.86 9.35
CA GLY A 227 11.04 13.93 10.36
C GLY A 227 12.58 13.87 10.39
N ASP A 228 13.15 13.76 11.59
CA ASP A 228 14.60 13.72 11.83
C ASP A 228 15.13 12.27 11.99
N ASP A 229 14.23 11.28 12.05
CA ASP A 229 14.59 9.87 12.16
C ASP A 229 14.82 9.21 10.78
N GLU A 230 15.61 8.14 10.77
CA GLU A 230 16.06 7.49 9.53
C GLU A 230 14.90 6.93 8.68
N ALA A 231 13.81 6.47 9.33
CA ALA A 231 12.63 5.93 8.66
C ALA A 231 11.79 7.03 7.98
N SER A 232 11.51 8.14 8.68
CA SER A 232 10.83 9.29 8.07
C SER A 232 11.68 9.93 6.96
N THR A 233 13.00 9.94 7.11
CA THR A 233 13.94 10.41 6.08
C THR A 233 13.83 9.56 4.81
N SER A 234 13.73 8.23 4.94
CA SER A 234 13.53 7.32 3.81
C SER A 234 12.16 7.50 3.14
N LEU A 235 11.08 7.63 3.94
CA LEU A 235 9.73 7.86 3.42
C LEU A 235 9.62 9.21 2.69
N ASN A 236 10.17 10.27 3.28
CA ASN A 236 10.28 11.60 2.69
C ASN A 236 11.07 11.56 1.37
N ALA A 237 12.22 10.87 1.35
CA ALA A 237 13.03 10.74 0.14
C ALA A 237 12.25 10.06 -0.99
N ASN A 238 11.53 8.97 -0.70
CA ASN A 238 10.70 8.26 -1.68
C ASN A 238 9.53 9.13 -2.15
N PHE A 239 8.86 9.84 -1.25
CA PHE A 239 7.79 10.76 -1.60
C PHE A 239 8.27 11.90 -2.50
N VAL A 240 9.42 12.49 -2.19
CA VAL A 240 10.04 13.53 -3.00
C VAL A 240 10.42 13.02 -4.38
N MET A 241 11.00 11.81 -4.48
CA MET A 241 11.29 11.18 -5.76
C MET A 241 10.01 10.95 -6.58
N PHE A 242 8.92 10.58 -5.92
CA PHE A 242 7.61 10.42 -6.55
C PHE A 242 7.06 11.76 -7.08
N LEU A 243 7.10 12.83 -6.28
CA LEU A 243 6.73 14.19 -6.73
C LEU A 243 7.54 14.63 -7.95
N GLN A 244 8.86 14.38 -7.94
CA GLN A 244 9.71 14.65 -9.09
C GLN A 244 9.30 13.86 -10.33
N GLY A 245 8.92 12.60 -10.16
CA GLY A 245 8.35 11.77 -11.20
C GLY A 245 7.12 12.45 -11.84
N LEU A 246 6.13 12.82 -11.03
CA LEU A 246 4.90 13.49 -11.51
C LEU A 246 5.20 14.78 -12.28
N LEU A 247 6.14 15.57 -11.75
CA LEU A 247 6.57 16.83 -12.34
C LEU A 247 7.36 16.62 -13.64
N GLY A 248 8.16 15.57 -13.77
CA GLY A 248 9.04 15.37 -14.93
C GLY A 248 10.08 16.48 -15.11
N PRO A 249 10.86 16.45 -16.22
CA PRO A 249 11.98 17.37 -16.45
C PRO A 249 11.55 18.83 -16.58
N LYS A 250 12.45 19.76 -16.25
CA LYS A 250 12.22 21.22 -16.26
C LYS A 250 12.14 21.82 -17.68
N ASP A 251 12.76 21.17 -18.68
CA ASP A 251 13.13 21.80 -19.95
C ASP A 251 12.22 21.45 -21.15
N TYR A 252 10.90 21.46 -20.97
CA TYR A 252 9.99 21.53 -22.12
C TYR A 252 9.64 22.99 -22.41
N PRO A 253 9.85 23.50 -23.63
CA PRO A 253 9.48 24.86 -23.99
C PRO A 253 7.95 24.98 -24.03
N GLY A 254 7.39 25.57 -22.97
CA GLY A 254 5.95 25.74 -22.71
C GLY A 254 5.71 25.61 -21.21
N LYS A 255 5.14 26.63 -20.56
CA LYS A 255 4.93 26.72 -19.10
C LYS A 255 4.44 25.38 -18.49
N SER A 256 4.93 25.05 -17.30
CA SER A 256 4.63 23.78 -16.61
C SER A 256 3.13 23.58 -16.40
N LYS A 257 2.55 22.63 -17.15
CA LYS A 257 1.14 22.22 -17.06
C LYS A 257 0.72 21.54 -15.74
N LEU A 258 1.64 21.28 -14.81
CA LEU A 258 1.29 20.67 -13.51
C LEU A 258 1.82 21.50 -12.36
N LYS A 259 0.91 21.87 -11.46
CA LYS A 259 1.17 22.46 -10.15
C LYS A 259 0.71 21.49 -9.07
N ILE A 260 1.53 21.31 -8.05
CA ILE A 260 1.22 20.45 -6.90
C ILE A 260 1.05 21.36 -5.68
N LEU A 261 -0.10 21.26 -5.03
CA LEU A 261 -0.39 21.91 -3.76
C LEU A 261 -0.36 20.85 -2.67
N LEU A 262 0.42 21.08 -1.61
CA LEU A 262 0.52 20.19 -0.47
C LEU A 262 -0.02 20.89 0.77
N THR A 263 -0.56 20.13 1.72
CA THR A 263 -0.80 20.62 3.08
C THR A 263 -0.07 19.73 4.09
N SER A 264 0.62 20.35 5.04
CA SER A 264 1.38 19.65 6.08
C SER A 264 1.51 20.48 7.36
N ARG A 265 2.06 19.90 8.42
CA ARG A 265 2.50 20.61 9.62
C ARG A 265 3.92 21.14 9.49
N SER A 266 4.78 20.41 8.79
CA SER A 266 6.20 20.69 8.66
C SER A 266 6.56 21.18 7.25
N THR A 267 7.67 21.90 7.11
CA THR A 267 8.19 22.29 5.80
C THR A 267 8.67 21.06 5.03
N LEU A 268 8.33 20.94 3.75
CA LEU A 268 8.91 19.93 2.88
C LEU A 268 10.33 20.36 2.48
N ARG A 269 11.34 19.68 3.01
CA ARG A 269 12.77 19.92 2.69
C ARG A 269 13.43 18.62 2.22
N HIS A 270 14.04 18.64 1.05
CA HIS A 270 14.88 17.54 0.59
C HIS A 270 15.86 17.99 -0.48
N ALA A 271 17.12 17.54 -0.41
CA ALA A 271 18.21 18.01 -1.28
C ALA A 271 17.93 17.84 -2.78
N LYS A 272 17.12 16.84 -3.16
CA LYS A 272 16.76 16.58 -4.56
C LYS A 272 15.68 17.53 -5.09
N LEU A 273 14.80 18.07 -4.25
CA LEU A 273 13.68 18.93 -4.66
C LEU A 273 13.95 20.38 -4.25
N THR A 274 14.73 21.07 -5.08
CA THR A 274 15.30 22.39 -4.76
C THR A 274 14.37 23.58 -5.03
N ASN A 275 13.13 23.37 -5.48
CA ASN A 275 12.22 24.43 -5.92
C ASN A 275 10.78 24.19 -5.41
N VAL A 276 10.66 24.13 -4.07
CA VAL A 276 9.39 24.06 -3.33
C VAL A 276 9.18 25.39 -2.62
N ASP A 277 8.04 26.02 -2.85
CA ASP A 277 7.63 27.18 -2.06
C ASP A 277 6.92 26.68 -0.81
N ASN A 278 7.58 26.78 0.34
CA ASN A 278 6.95 26.52 1.63
C ASN A 278 6.27 27.82 2.09
N TYR A 279 4.93 27.83 2.10
CA TYR A 279 4.11 28.95 2.57
C TYR A 279 3.54 28.60 3.94
N GLU A 280 3.90 29.39 4.95
CA GLU A 280 3.38 29.21 6.29
C GLU A 280 2.00 29.85 6.42
N VAL A 281 0.99 29.03 6.72
CA VAL A 281 -0.35 29.51 7.05
C VAL A 281 -0.35 29.88 8.53
N MET A 282 -0.15 31.17 8.80
CA MET A 282 -0.11 31.75 10.15
C MET A 282 -1.48 31.71 10.84
N ALA A 283 -1.54 31.83 12.16
CA ALA A 283 -2.79 32.08 12.87
C ALA A 283 -3.50 33.36 12.37
N LEU A 284 -4.83 33.45 12.57
CA LEU A 284 -5.59 34.63 12.17
C LEU A 284 -5.18 35.86 13.00
N GLU A 285 -5.14 37.01 12.34
CA GLU A 285 -5.00 38.31 13.02
C GLU A 285 -6.21 38.60 13.92
N LYS A 286 -6.01 39.35 15.01
CA LYS A 286 -7.04 39.66 16.03
C LYS A 286 -8.37 40.14 15.43
N ALA A 287 -8.33 41.02 14.42
CA ALA A 287 -9.53 41.54 13.74
C ALA A 287 -10.31 40.42 13.02
N SER A 288 -9.58 39.54 12.33
CA SER A 288 -10.15 38.39 11.61
C SER A 288 -10.66 37.31 12.56
N SER A 289 -9.97 37.07 13.67
CA SER A 289 -10.43 36.19 14.75
C SER A 289 -11.73 36.70 15.37
N SER A 290 -11.82 38.01 15.61
CA SER A 290 -13.01 38.67 16.14
C SER A 290 -14.19 38.56 15.17
N ALA A 291 -13.96 38.83 13.88
CA ALA A 291 -14.97 38.68 12.84
C ALA A 291 -15.45 37.23 12.70
N LEU A 292 -14.52 36.25 12.69
CA LEU A 292 -14.86 34.83 12.61
C LEU A 292 -15.72 34.39 13.79
N PHE A 293 -15.41 34.87 15.00
CA PHE A 293 -16.15 34.58 16.22
C PHE A 293 -17.56 35.19 16.19
N GLN A 294 -17.68 36.47 15.81
CA GLN A 294 -18.97 37.15 15.71
C GLN A 294 -19.91 36.54 14.65
N ASN A 295 -19.35 36.01 13.55
CA ASN A 295 -20.12 35.36 12.49
C ASN A 295 -20.79 34.04 12.93
N GLN A 296 -20.52 33.53 14.15
CA GLN A 296 -21.08 32.28 14.67
C GLN A 296 -22.43 32.44 15.38
N ARG A 297 -23.23 33.49 15.11
CA ARG A 297 -24.56 33.72 15.73
C ARG A 297 -24.55 33.66 17.27
N ILE A 298 -23.49 34.16 17.90
CA ILE A 298 -23.39 34.23 19.36
C ILE A 298 -24.29 35.37 19.88
N GLY A 299 -24.86 35.23 21.07
CA GLY A 299 -25.54 36.33 21.76
C GLY A 299 -24.57 37.47 22.15
N SER A 300 -25.05 38.47 22.89
CA SER A 300 -24.19 39.55 23.39
C SER A 300 -23.16 39.02 24.39
N VAL A 301 -21.87 39.07 24.04
CA VAL A 301 -20.73 38.76 24.92
C VAL A 301 -20.09 40.07 25.37
N GLN A 302 -19.61 40.16 26.62
CA GLN A 302 -18.89 41.35 27.07
C GLN A 302 -17.57 41.48 26.30
N GLU A 303 -17.27 42.67 25.77
CA GLU A 303 -16.11 42.92 24.90
C GLU A 303 -14.78 42.48 25.55
N GLY A 304 -14.57 42.80 26.83
CA GLY A 304 -13.37 42.39 27.57
C GLY A 304 -13.26 40.88 27.84
N GLN A 305 -14.36 40.12 27.82
CA GLN A 305 -14.34 38.66 27.96
C GLN A 305 -14.11 37.97 26.61
N MET A 306 -14.71 38.52 25.54
CA MET A 306 -14.45 38.10 24.17
C MET A 306 -12.95 38.21 23.84
N GLU A 307 -12.30 39.31 24.22
CA GLU A 307 -10.85 39.47 24.01
C GLU A 307 -10.03 38.37 24.70
N LYS A 308 -10.32 38.05 25.96
CA LYS A 308 -9.63 36.98 26.70
C LYS A 308 -9.83 35.60 26.07
N LEU A 309 -11.05 35.29 25.65
CA LEU A 309 -11.35 34.02 24.97
C LEU A 309 -10.58 33.89 23.65
N LEU A 310 -10.50 34.97 22.87
CA LEU A 310 -9.75 34.99 21.62
C LEU A 310 -8.23 34.93 21.84
N GLU A 311 -7.72 35.51 22.93
CA GLU A 311 -6.33 35.39 23.34
C GLU A 311 -5.95 33.93 23.60
N MET A 312 -6.75 33.19 24.37
CA MET A 312 -6.55 31.75 24.60
C MET A 312 -6.59 30.90 23.31
N CYS A 313 -7.40 31.31 22.33
CA CYS A 313 -7.48 30.61 21.04
C CYS A 313 -6.25 30.87 20.14
N GLN A 314 -5.50 31.95 20.40
CA GLN A 314 -4.32 32.38 19.64
C GLN A 314 -4.54 32.39 18.13
N GLY A 315 -5.71 32.87 17.68
CA GLY A 315 -6.02 32.97 16.26
C GLY A 315 -6.26 31.64 15.53
N ASN A 316 -6.37 30.51 16.22
CA ASN A 316 -6.65 29.20 15.62
C ASN A 316 -8.15 29.06 15.25
N PRO A 317 -8.52 29.01 13.95
CA PRO A 317 -9.92 29.03 13.52
C PRO A 317 -10.76 27.87 14.06
N LEU A 318 -10.19 26.66 14.16
CA LEU A 318 -10.89 25.49 14.69
C LEU A 318 -11.30 25.71 16.16
N ILE A 319 -10.36 26.21 16.96
CA ILE A 319 -10.58 26.48 18.39
C ILE A 319 -11.54 27.65 18.57
N ILE A 320 -11.39 28.72 17.79
CA ILE A 320 -12.30 29.88 17.79
C ILE A 320 -13.74 29.44 17.53
N LYS A 321 -13.96 28.63 16.49
CA LYS A 321 -15.28 28.08 16.16
C LYS A 321 -15.82 27.20 17.29
N GLY A 322 -14.98 26.34 17.88
CA GLY A 322 -15.37 25.51 19.02
C GLY A 322 -15.81 26.32 20.24
N MET A 323 -15.04 27.33 20.63
CA MET A 323 -15.39 28.22 21.76
C MET A 323 -16.66 29.02 21.47
N ALA A 324 -16.82 29.52 20.24
CA ALA A 324 -18.04 30.16 19.78
C ALA A 324 -19.26 29.23 19.85
N ALA A 325 -19.09 27.94 19.53
CA ALA A 325 -20.16 26.96 19.60
C ALA A 325 -20.65 26.71 21.04
N ILE A 326 -19.78 26.78 22.05
CA ILE A 326 -20.17 26.68 23.47
C ILE A 326 -21.11 27.83 23.85
N LEU A 327 -20.73 29.06 23.50
CA LEU A 327 -21.51 30.26 23.81
C LEU A 327 -22.81 30.33 23.02
N ARG A 328 -22.78 29.98 21.72
CA ARG A 328 -23.99 29.91 20.87
C ARG A 328 -25.03 28.97 21.45
N GLN A 329 -24.60 27.82 21.95
CA GLN A 329 -25.48 26.81 22.54
C GLN A 329 -25.91 27.14 23.98
N GLN A 330 -25.39 28.22 24.56
CA GLN A 330 -25.72 28.69 25.91
C GLN A 330 -25.49 27.61 26.99
N ILE A 331 -24.47 26.79 26.78
CA ILE A 331 -24.09 25.71 27.71
C ILE A 331 -23.40 26.30 28.94
N ALA A 332 -22.62 27.36 28.73
CA ALA A 332 -21.96 28.16 29.74
C ALA A 332 -21.91 29.62 29.28
N ASP A 333 -21.94 30.56 30.23
CA ASP A 333 -21.65 31.95 29.94
C ASP A 333 -20.14 32.21 29.82
N ASP A 334 -19.78 33.38 29.30
CA ASP A 334 -18.41 33.81 29.11
C ASP A 334 -17.60 33.78 30.42
N THR A 335 -18.22 34.15 31.54
CA THR A 335 -17.61 34.07 32.88
C THR A 335 -17.28 32.64 33.29
N THR A 336 -18.22 31.70 33.14
CA THR A 336 -18.05 30.30 33.52
C THR A 336 -16.96 29.65 32.67
N ILE A 337 -16.90 29.95 31.37
CA ILE A 337 -15.87 29.41 30.48
C ILE A 337 -14.47 29.89 30.90
N LEU A 338 -14.35 31.15 31.33
CA LEU A 338 -13.09 31.75 31.80
C LEU A 338 -12.70 31.30 33.22
N GLU A 339 -13.66 31.13 34.12
CA GLU A 339 -13.44 30.76 35.54
C GLU A 339 -13.22 29.25 35.73
N THR A 340 -13.72 28.42 34.81
CA THR A 340 -13.50 26.96 34.85
C THR A 340 -12.05 26.65 34.44
N ILE A 341 -11.14 26.88 35.37
CA ILE A 341 -9.81 26.30 35.41
C ILE A 341 -9.99 24.89 35.98
N GLU A 342 -10.24 23.91 35.13
CA GLU A 342 -9.86 22.56 35.53
C GLU A 342 -8.33 22.52 35.51
N GLN A 343 -7.75 22.41 36.71
CA GLN A 343 -6.38 21.92 36.85
C GLN A 343 -6.26 20.67 35.97
N PRO A 344 -5.13 20.46 35.26
CA PRO A 344 -4.88 19.16 34.67
C PRO A 344 -5.15 18.13 35.76
N PRO A 345 -5.93 17.05 35.50
CA PRO A 345 -5.98 15.99 36.49
C PRO A 345 -4.53 15.65 36.77
N ALA A 346 -4.12 15.79 38.03
CA ALA A 346 -2.80 15.35 38.46
C ALA A 346 -2.62 13.97 37.83
N ALA A 347 -1.45 13.70 37.24
CA ALA A 347 -1.10 12.34 36.90
C ALA A 347 -1.24 11.56 38.21
N GLU A 348 -2.38 10.88 38.40
CA GLU A 348 -2.55 10.00 39.53
C GLU A 348 -1.42 8.99 39.39
N PRO A 349 -0.60 8.79 40.45
CA PRO A 349 0.45 7.80 40.40
C PRO A 349 -0.18 6.48 39.92
N PRO A 350 0.53 5.67 39.12
CA PRO A 350 0.05 4.32 38.86
C PRO A 350 -0.20 3.66 40.21
N GLU A 351 -1.47 3.37 40.53
CA GLU A 351 -1.82 2.72 41.78
C GLU A 351 -1.05 1.40 41.83
N SER A 352 -0.19 1.27 42.85
CA SER A 352 0.38 -0.01 43.26
C SER A 352 -0.77 -0.91 43.72
N GLY A 353 -1.40 -1.62 42.78
CA GLY A 353 -2.58 -2.43 43.06
C GLY A 353 -3.43 -2.80 41.84
N ILE A 354 -3.10 -2.33 40.64
CA ILE A 354 -3.77 -2.81 39.42
C ILE A 354 -3.23 -4.22 39.09
N PRO A 355 -4.08 -5.23 38.86
CA PRO A 355 -3.62 -6.56 38.47
C PRO A 355 -2.77 -6.47 37.20
N ALA A 356 -1.69 -7.25 37.11
CA ALA A 356 -0.66 -7.23 36.07
C ALA A 356 -1.16 -7.33 34.60
N ALA A 357 -2.46 -7.52 34.38
CA ALA A 357 -3.11 -7.54 33.08
C ALA A 357 -3.40 -6.13 32.49
N GLU A 358 -3.38 -5.04 33.26
CA GLU A 358 -3.65 -3.68 32.74
C GLU A 358 -2.39 -2.85 32.45
N GLU A 359 -1.21 -3.25 32.93
CA GLU A 359 0.07 -2.57 32.64
C GLU A 359 0.54 -2.71 31.19
N SER A 360 -0.09 -3.59 30.39
CA SER A 360 0.21 -3.82 28.97
C SER A 360 -0.63 -2.98 28.01
N ARG A 361 -1.54 -2.12 28.49
CA ARG A 361 -2.37 -1.28 27.61
C ARG A 361 -1.54 -0.15 26.99
N GLU A 362 -1.36 -0.22 25.68
CA GLU A 362 -0.81 0.87 24.87
C GLU A 362 -1.76 2.07 24.96
N ARG A 363 -1.31 3.15 25.60
CA ARG A 363 -2.11 4.35 25.85
C ARG A 363 -1.90 5.35 24.71
N ASP A 364 -2.99 5.84 24.12
CA ASP A 364 -2.92 6.98 23.20
C ASP A 364 -2.48 8.22 23.99
N VAL A 365 -1.29 8.76 23.73
CA VAL A 365 -0.81 9.99 24.39
C VAL A 365 -1.03 11.17 23.46
N PHE A 366 -1.66 12.23 23.98
CA PHE A 366 -1.77 13.50 23.26
C PHE A 366 -0.49 14.31 23.44
N ASP A 367 0.13 14.68 22.32
CA ASP A 367 1.37 15.45 22.27
C ASP A 367 1.06 16.80 21.63
N SER A 368 0.91 17.84 22.47
CA SER A 368 0.58 19.19 22.04
C SER A 368 1.70 19.82 21.21
N GLU A 369 2.97 19.53 21.53
CA GLU A 369 4.13 20.01 20.76
C GLU A 369 4.11 19.44 19.34
N LYS A 370 3.84 18.14 19.19
CA LYS A 370 3.72 17.49 17.87
C LYS A 370 2.52 18.00 17.06
N GLU A 371 1.44 18.41 17.71
CA GLU A 371 0.29 19.05 17.06
C GLU A 371 0.52 20.55 16.77
N GLY A 372 1.60 21.13 17.30
CA GLY A 372 1.96 22.53 17.14
C GLY A 372 1.01 23.47 17.89
N ILE A 373 0.37 23.00 18.97
CA ILE A 373 -0.50 23.82 19.81
C ILE A 373 0.11 23.98 21.19
N ASP A 374 -0.23 25.06 21.88
CA ASP A 374 0.26 25.31 23.23
C ASP A 374 -0.73 24.83 24.32
N LYS A 375 -0.39 25.08 25.58
CA LYS A 375 -1.21 24.67 26.73
C LYS A 375 -2.54 25.42 26.83
N GLU A 376 -2.61 26.66 26.35
CA GLU A 376 -3.84 27.46 26.37
C GLU A 376 -4.81 26.92 25.32
N GLN A 377 -4.32 26.64 24.12
CA GLN A 377 -5.08 26.00 23.05
C GLN A 377 -5.52 24.58 23.44
N GLU A 378 -4.67 23.79 24.10
CA GLU A 378 -5.06 22.50 24.66
C GLU A 378 -6.16 22.65 25.73
N SER A 379 -6.09 23.70 26.57
CA SER A 379 -7.15 24.04 27.54
C SER A 379 -8.48 24.36 26.84
N CYS A 380 -8.45 25.07 25.71
CA CYS A 380 -9.63 25.30 24.89
C CYS A 380 -10.20 24.01 24.30
N LEU A 381 -9.36 23.08 23.80
CA LEU A 381 -9.82 21.76 23.33
C LEU A 381 -10.49 20.95 24.46
N ARG A 382 -9.92 21.00 25.68
CA ARG A 382 -10.54 20.41 26.87
C ARG A 382 -11.91 21.03 27.14
N LYS A 383 -12.03 22.35 27.07
CA LYS A 383 -13.31 23.05 27.22
C LYS A 383 -14.31 22.63 26.16
N MET A 384 -13.93 22.58 24.88
CA MET A 384 -14.79 22.11 23.79
C MET A 384 -15.39 20.73 24.08
N PHE A 385 -14.62 19.81 24.65
CA PHE A 385 -15.11 18.48 25.02
C PHE A 385 -15.96 18.47 26.32
N PHE A 386 -15.48 19.09 27.40
CA PHE A 386 -16.16 19.05 28.68
C PHE A 386 -17.44 19.90 28.73
N PHE A 387 -17.57 20.89 27.85
CA PHE A 387 -18.80 21.64 27.61
C PHE A 387 -19.66 21.04 26.50
N LEU A 388 -19.46 19.77 26.10
CA LEU A 388 -20.47 19.11 25.27
C LEU A 388 -21.82 19.02 26.01
N PRO A 389 -22.97 19.21 25.33
CA PRO A 389 -24.29 19.41 25.95
C PRO A 389 -24.80 18.30 26.88
N SER A 390 -24.26 17.09 26.79
CA SER A 390 -24.68 15.97 27.61
C SER A 390 -23.55 14.95 27.77
N LYS A 391 -23.69 14.07 28.77
CA LYS A 391 -22.83 12.90 28.90
C LYS A 391 -22.90 12.02 27.65
N GLN A 392 -24.10 11.86 27.07
CA GLN A 392 -24.30 11.07 25.85
C GLN A 392 -23.40 11.58 24.71
N LEU A 393 -23.39 12.89 24.44
CA LEU A 393 -22.54 13.45 23.39
C LEU A 393 -21.04 13.31 23.69
N LYS A 394 -20.62 13.38 24.96
CA LYS A 394 -19.21 13.11 25.34
C LYS A 394 -18.81 11.67 25.01
N ASP A 395 -19.67 10.71 25.39
CA ASP A 395 -19.47 9.29 25.09
C ASP A 395 -19.44 9.03 23.57
N SER A 396 -20.32 9.72 22.81
CA SER A 396 -20.36 9.65 21.35
C SER A 396 -19.11 10.24 20.70
N ALA A 397 -18.62 11.40 21.17
CA ALA A 397 -17.40 12.03 20.64
C ALA A 397 -16.19 11.09 20.76
N ILE A 398 -16.02 10.47 21.94
CA ILE A 398 -14.95 9.50 22.18
C ILE A 398 -15.09 8.28 21.28
N SER A 399 -16.31 7.77 21.12
CA SER A 399 -16.57 6.60 20.26
C SER A 399 -16.28 6.89 18.79
N MET A 400 -16.69 8.05 18.29
CA MET A 400 -16.47 8.47 16.89
C MET A 400 -14.99 8.73 16.59
N SER A 401 -14.16 9.06 17.60
CA SER A 401 -12.72 9.24 17.43
C SER A 401 -11.98 8.00 16.88
N LEU A 402 -12.61 6.83 16.88
CA LEU A 402 -12.06 5.62 16.27
C LEU A 402 -11.97 5.72 14.75
N PHE A 403 -12.89 6.43 14.08
CA PHE A 403 -12.87 6.53 12.62
C PHE A 403 -11.65 7.28 12.10
N CYS A 404 -10.91 6.64 11.21
CA CYS A 404 -9.69 7.17 10.60
C CYS A 404 -9.98 8.13 9.43
N ARG A 405 -11.19 8.08 8.87
CA ARG A 405 -11.67 8.87 7.73
C ARG A 405 -13.14 9.23 7.93
N SER A 406 -13.72 9.91 6.94
CA SER A 406 -15.16 10.15 6.85
C SER A 406 -15.94 8.84 7.02
N PHE A 407 -17.06 8.88 7.73
CA PHE A 407 -17.88 7.70 8.02
C PHE A 407 -19.37 8.02 7.84
N SER A 408 -20.15 6.98 7.52
CA SER A 408 -21.60 7.10 7.31
C SER A 408 -22.37 7.04 8.64
N VAL A 409 -23.64 7.43 8.58
CA VAL A 409 -24.57 7.33 9.71
C VAL A 409 -24.73 5.87 10.16
N GLU A 410 -24.76 4.93 9.22
CA GLU A 410 -24.88 3.49 9.51
C GLU A 410 -23.66 2.98 10.29
N ALA A 411 -22.45 3.36 9.88
CA ALA A 411 -21.23 3.00 10.60
C ALA A 411 -21.22 3.58 12.01
N ALA A 412 -21.62 4.85 12.15
CA ALA A 412 -21.72 5.49 13.46
C ALA A 412 -22.75 4.81 14.37
N ALA A 413 -23.93 4.46 13.85
CA ALA A 413 -25.00 3.79 14.58
C ALA A 413 -24.54 2.45 15.18
N GLU A 414 -23.79 1.66 14.42
CA GLU A 414 -23.22 0.38 14.86
C GLU A 414 -22.18 0.56 15.98
N VAL A 415 -21.28 1.55 15.86
CA VAL A 415 -20.26 1.82 16.88
C VAL A 415 -20.88 2.41 18.16
N LEU A 416 -21.90 3.26 18.01
CA LEU A 416 -22.64 3.85 19.13
C LEU A 416 -23.61 2.86 19.79
N GLU A 417 -23.98 1.78 19.10
CA GLU A 417 -25.04 0.82 19.47
C GLU A 417 -26.40 1.51 19.65
N VAL A 418 -26.79 2.27 18.62
CA VAL A 418 -28.08 2.97 18.54
C VAL A 418 -28.69 2.80 17.15
N ASP A 419 -29.97 3.11 16.97
CA ASP A 419 -30.55 3.14 15.63
C ASP A 419 -30.03 4.34 14.81
N SER A 420 -30.13 4.25 13.48
CA SER A 420 -29.60 5.29 12.58
C SER A 420 -30.17 6.69 12.85
N SER A 421 -31.42 6.79 13.31
CA SER A 421 -32.04 8.09 13.61
C SER A 421 -31.46 8.71 14.89
N GLU A 422 -31.20 7.89 15.91
CA GLU A 422 -30.50 8.32 17.14
C GLU A 422 -29.02 8.65 16.88
N ALA A 423 -28.38 7.94 15.95
CA ALA A 423 -27.04 8.31 15.49
C ALA A 423 -27.07 9.71 14.84
N VAL A 424 -28.06 10.04 14.00
CA VAL A 424 -28.16 11.37 13.36
C VAL A 424 -28.22 12.50 14.39
N ILE A 425 -29.06 12.39 15.43
CA ILE A 425 -29.16 13.46 16.45
C ILE A 425 -27.87 13.64 17.24
N GLN A 426 -27.16 12.54 17.54
CA GLN A 426 -25.86 12.59 18.20
C GLN A 426 -24.79 13.23 17.30
N LEU A 427 -24.70 12.81 16.03
CA LEU A 427 -23.74 13.34 15.06
C LEU A 427 -23.97 14.81 14.75
N GLU A 428 -25.22 15.24 14.58
CA GLU A 428 -25.56 16.65 14.39
C GLU A 428 -25.29 17.47 15.67
N GLY A 429 -25.48 16.89 16.86
CA GLY A 429 -25.06 17.52 18.12
C GLY A 429 -23.56 17.75 18.23
N LEU A 430 -22.76 16.75 17.81
CA LEU A 430 -21.31 16.85 17.75
C LEU A 430 -20.83 17.82 16.66
N ARG A 431 -21.47 17.81 15.49
CA ARG A 431 -21.22 18.78 14.41
C ARG A 431 -21.53 20.20 14.87
N ASN A 432 -22.66 20.40 15.56
CA ASN A 432 -23.02 21.70 16.10
C ASN A 432 -22.03 22.20 17.16
N SER A 433 -21.31 21.29 17.81
CA SER A 433 -20.25 21.59 18.76
C SER A 433 -18.86 21.64 18.12
N GLU A 434 -18.78 21.67 16.77
CA GLU A 434 -17.54 21.72 15.97
C GLU A 434 -16.57 20.54 16.23
N VAL A 435 -17.08 19.42 16.75
CA VAL A 435 -16.32 18.17 16.90
C VAL A 435 -16.28 17.41 15.57
N LEU A 436 -17.37 17.46 14.81
CA LEU A 436 -17.53 16.83 13.49
C LEU A 436 -17.73 17.86 12.39
N THR A 437 -17.39 17.48 11.17
CA THR A 437 -17.67 18.21 9.94
C THR A 437 -18.37 17.30 8.93
N LEU A 438 -18.98 17.85 7.88
CA LEU A 438 -19.52 17.07 6.77
C LEU A 438 -18.46 16.93 5.69
N ASP A 439 -18.40 15.77 5.04
CA ASP A 439 -17.58 15.58 3.85
C ASP A 439 -18.33 16.10 2.61
N PRO A 440 -17.85 17.16 1.94
CA PRO A 440 -18.53 17.74 0.78
C PRO A 440 -18.38 16.88 -0.49
N ASP A 441 -17.43 15.95 -0.53
CA ASP A 441 -17.08 15.20 -1.74
C ASP A 441 -17.95 13.95 -1.95
N VAL A 442 -18.82 13.62 -0.99
CA VAL A 442 -19.67 12.42 -1.00
C VAL A 442 -21.14 12.79 -1.19
N LYS A 443 -21.85 12.03 -2.05
CA LYS A 443 -23.29 12.25 -2.32
C LYS A 443 -24.18 11.89 -1.14
N GLU A 444 -23.72 10.98 -0.30
CA GLU A 444 -24.38 10.51 0.91
C GLU A 444 -23.94 11.31 2.14
N LEU A 445 -24.75 11.32 3.18
CA LEU A 445 -24.47 12.06 4.41
C LEU A 445 -23.35 11.36 5.20
N THR A 446 -22.12 11.86 5.07
CA THR A 446 -20.95 11.37 5.79
C THR A 446 -20.37 12.46 6.68
N TYR A 447 -19.82 12.04 7.82
CA TYR A 447 -19.22 12.91 8.83
C TYR A 447 -17.73 12.64 8.93
N ASP A 448 -16.97 13.65 9.30
CA ASP A 448 -15.51 13.57 9.42
C ASP A 448 -15.02 14.29 10.69
N ILE A 449 -13.89 13.85 11.23
CA ILE A 449 -13.29 14.38 12.46
C ILE A 449 -11.95 15.01 12.12
N HIS A 450 -11.76 16.25 12.54
CA HIS A 450 -10.47 16.91 12.38
C HIS A 450 -9.36 16.11 13.11
N PRO A 451 -8.19 15.84 12.48
CA PRO A 451 -7.13 15.03 13.08
C PRO A 451 -6.72 15.44 14.50
N LEU A 452 -6.58 16.76 14.76
CA LEU A 452 -6.31 17.31 16.11
C LEU A 452 -7.34 16.86 17.16
N VAL A 453 -8.62 17.00 16.81
CA VAL A 453 -9.73 16.68 17.71
C VAL A 453 -9.78 15.17 17.92
N ARG A 454 -9.55 14.40 16.86
CA ARG A 454 -9.48 12.95 16.93
C ARG A 454 -8.37 12.47 17.87
N THR A 455 -7.13 12.92 17.70
CA THR A 455 -6.01 12.47 18.56
C THR A 455 -6.23 12.87 20.01
N PHE A 456 -6.76 14.07 20.25
CA PHE A 456 -7.16 14.53 21.57
C PHE A 456 -8.24 13.65 22.21
N LEU A 457 -9.32 13.35 21.50
CA LEU A 457 -10.41 12.50 21.99
C LEU A 457 -9.96 11.06 22.24
N ARG A 458 -9.10 10.50 21.39
CA ARG A 458 -8.49 9.17 21.62
C ARG A 458 -7.68 9.13 22.91
N SER A 459 -6.90 10.18 23.18
CA SER A 459 -6.16 10.32 24.43
C SER A 459 -7.08 10.41 25.66
N ILE A 460 -8.17 11.17 25.57
CA ILE A 460 -9.19 11.20 26.65
C ILE A 460 -9.78 9.81 26.86
N GLY A 461 -10.22 9.15 25.78
CA GLY A 461 -10.80 7.81 25.82
C GLY A 461 -9.86 6.76 26.40
N SER A 462 -8.56 6.82 26.09
CA SER A 462 -7.56 5.88 26.56
C SER A 462 -7.09 6.11 28.01
N ASN A 463 -7.11 7.35 28.49
CA ASN A 463 -6.43 7.71 29.75
C ASN A 463 -7.37 8.10 30.89
N GLN A 464 -8.57 8.63 30.62
CA GLN A 464 -9.47 9.10 31.67
C GLN A 464 -10.39 8.00 32.19
N LYS A 465 -10.27 7.66 33.47
CA LYS A 465 -11.01 6.55 34.14
C LYS A 465 -12.50 6.50 33.78
N MET A 466 -13.18 7.65 33.70
CA MET A 466 -14.61 7.71 33.39
C MET A 466 -14.98 7.30 31.96
N PHE A 467 -14.03 7.42 31.01
CA PHE A 467 -14.25 7.17 29.58
C PHE A 467 -13.57 5.90 29.05
N VAL A 468 -12.56 5.34 29.73
CA VAL A 468 -11.89 4.09 29.32
C VAL A 468 -12.90 3.00 28.99
N LYS A 469 -13.91 2.81 29.84
CA LYS A 469 -14.93 1.78 29.62
C LYS A 469 -15.78 2.04 28.38
N VAL A 470 -16.07 3.30 28.06
CA VAL A 470 -16.83 3.69 26.87
C VAL A 470 -15.99 3.46 25.62
N TYR A 471 -14.73 3.91 25.65
CA TYR A 471 -13.81 3.78 24.52
C TYR A 471 -13.49 2.32 24.20
N GLU A 472 -13.26 1.47 25.21
CA GLU A 472 -13.01 0.03 24.99
C GLU A 472 -14.24 -0.70 24.44
N LYS A 473 -15.45 -0.34 24.89
CA LYS A 473 -16.69 -0.86 24.28
C LYS A 473 -16.82 -0.42 22.82
N ALA A 474 -16.55 0.86 22.53
CA ALA A 474 -16.57 1.39 21.18
C ALA A 474 -15.53 0.69 20.28
N LYS A 475 -14.31 0.42 20.76
CA LYS A 475 -13.30 -0.38 20.05
C LYS A 475 -13.82 -1.77 19.70
N GLY A 476 -14.46 -2.44 20.65
CA GLY A 476 -15.08 -3.76 20.42
C GLY A 476 -16.16 -3.73 19.34
N ARG A 477 -17.04 -2.72 19.35
CA ARG A 477 -18.09 -2.53 18.34
C ARG A 477 -17.52 -2.14 16.98
N PHE A 478 -16.56 -1.22 16.93
CA PHE A 478 -15.83 -0.82 15.73
C PHE A 478 -15.14 -2.01 15.08
N HIS A 479 -14.40 -2.80 15.86
CA HIS A 479 -13.79 -4.03 15.40
C HIS A 479 -14.84 -4.99 14.84
N THR A 480 -15.95 -5.22 15.56
CA THR A 480 -17.02 -6.12 15.11
C THR A 480 -17.63 -5.65 13.78
N TYR A 481 -17.90 -4.35 13.64
CA TYR A 481 -18.44 -3.75 12.42
C TYR A 481 -17.51 -3.95 11.22
N PHE A 482 -16.24 -3.55 11.35
CA PHE A 482 -15.28 -3.67 10.24
C PHE A 482 -14.91 -5.12 9.94
N MET A 483 -14.87 -6.01 10.94
CA MET A 483 -14.71 -7.45 10.68
C MET A 483 -15.93 -8.04 9.95
N SER A 484 -17.15 -7.61 10.28
CA SER A 484 -18.35 -8.00 9.54
C SER A 484 -18.30 -7.51 8.08
N LYS A 485 -17.92 -6.24 7.85
CA LYS A 485 -17.68 -5.70 6.51
C LYS A 485 -16.61 -6.48 5.75
N MET A 486 -15.55 -6.90 6.42
CA MET A 486 -14.50 -7.73 5.83
C MET A 486 -15.03 -9.09 5.39
N VAL A 487 -15.95 -9.70 6.15
CA VAL A 487 -16.67 -10.92 5.75
C VAL A 487 -17.50 -10.63 4.49
N ASP A 488 -18.27 -9.55 4.46
CA ASP A 488 -19.08 -9.19 3.29
C ASP A 488 -18.23 -8.97 2.03
N ILE A 489 -17.13 -8.24 2.15
CA ILE A 489 -16.16 -8.02 1.07
C ILE A 489 -15.56 -9.36 0.63
N SER A 490 -15.23 -10.26 1.57
CA SER A 490 -14.67 -11.57 1.25
C SER A 490 -15.64 -12.45 0.44
N ARG A 491 -16.95 -12.30 0.64
CA ARG A 491 -17.99 -13.01 -0.14
C ARG A 491 -18.09 -12.48 -1.58
N LEU A 492 -17.63 -11.26 -1.84
CA LEU A 492 -17.57 -10.68 -3.18
C LEU A 492 -16.33 -11.12 -3.96
N LEU A 493 -15.24 -11.55 -3.31
CA LEU A 493 -13.98 -11.88 -3.98
C LEU A 493 -14.14 -12.85 -5.18
N ASP A 494 -14.96 -13.89 -5.02
CA ASP A 494 -15.17 -14.87 -6.10
C ASP A 494 -16.06 -14.32 -7.21
N LYS A 495 -17.07 -13.49 -6.89
CA LYS A 495 -18.11 -13.00 -7.81
C LYS A 495 -17.72 -11.72 -8.54
N ASP A 496 -17.13 -10.78 -7.80
CA ASP A 496 -16.80 -9.43 -8.22
C ASP A 496 -15.57 -8.92 -7.44
N TYR A 497 -14.41 -9.45 -7.82
CA TYR A 497 -13.12 -9.13 -7.19
C TYR A 497 -12.81 -7.63 -7.21
N MET A 498 -13.19 -6.93 -8.29
CA MET A 498 -12.92 -5.51 -8.47
C MET A 498 -13.67 -4.67 -7.44
N ASN A 499 -14.96 -4.98 -7.28
CA ASN A 499 -15.81 -4.32 -6.31
C ASN A 499 -15.36 -4.61 -4.87
N ALA A 500 -14.93 -5.85 -4.58
CA ALA A 500 -14.35 -6.22 -3.29
C ALA A 500 -13.07 -5.40 -2.99
N PHE A 501 -12.26 -5.16 -4.01
CA PHE A 501 -11.04 -4.37 -3.92
C PHE A 501 -11.32 -2.90 -3.60
N ASP A 502 -12.18 -2.26 -4.39
CA ASP A 502 -12.51 -0.84 -4.20
C ASP A 502 -13.12 -0.57 -2.81
N HIS A 503 -13.96 -1.49 -2.30
CA HIS A 503 -14.53 -1.39 -0.95
C HIS A 503 -13.49 -1.50 0.17
N PHE A 504 -12.45 -2.34 0.00
CA PHE A 504 -11.43 -2.48 1.03
C PHE A 504 -10.49 -1.28 1.05
N ASP A 505 -9.98 -0.87 -0.12
CA ASP A 505 -8.89 0.10 -0.20
C ASP A 505 -9.31 1.53 0.14
N LEU A 506 -10.56 1.92 -0.17
CA LEU A 506 -11.09 3.23 0.22
C LEU A 506 -11.15 3.42 1.75
N ASP A 507 -11.45 2.35 2.47
CA ASP A 507 -11.60 2.29 3.93
C ASP A 507 -10.45 1.59 4.65
N LYS A 508 -9.34 1.34 3.94
CA LYS A 508 -8.19 0.59 4.44
C LYS A 508 -7.68 1.05 5.81
N PRO A 509 -7.56 2.35 6.12
CA PRO A 509 -7.14 2.79 7.45
C PRO A 509 -8.08 2.35 8.59
N ASN A 510 -9.38 2.22 8.32
CA ASN A 510 -10.33 1.69 9.30
C ASN A 510 -10.18 0.18 9.46
N PHE A 511 -9.97 -0.57 8.37
CA PHE A 511 -9.67 -2.01 8.43
C PHE A 511 -8.34 -2.29 9.14
N GLU A 512 -7.30 -1.51 8.88
CA GLU A 512 -6.01 -1.63 9.58
C GLU A 512 -6.14 -1.37 11.07
N LEU A 513 -6.90 -0.36 11.48
CA LEU A 513 -7.20 -0.12 12.90
C LEU A 513 -7.99 -1.28 13.52
N ALA A 514 -8.98 -1.84 12.80
CA ALA A 514 -9.71 -3.00 13.28
C ALA A 514 -8.79 -4.22 13.45
N LEU A 515 -7.88 -4.47 12.50
CA LEU A 515 -6.86 -5.51 12.61
C LEU A 515 -5.90 -5.26 13.77
N ASP A 516 -5.50 -4.01 14.02
CA ASP A 516 -4.67 -3.66 15.18
C ASP A 516 -5.38 -3.90 16.51
N ILE A 517 -6.66 -3.52 16.61
CA ILE A 517 -7.51 -3.82 17.77
C ILE A 517 -7.56 -5.34 17.99
N SER A 518 -7.68 -6.15 16.93
CA SER A 518 -7.67 -7.61 17.03
C SER A 518 -6.35 -8.15 17.62
N PHE A 519 -5.21 -7.51 17.34
CA PHE A 519 -3.92 -7.87 17.94
C PHE A 519 -3.80 -7.52 19.41
N LYS A 520 -4.67 -6.66 19.92
CA LYS A 520 -4.65 -6.23 21.32
C LYS A 520 -5.79 -6.82 22.14
N SER A 521 -6.89 -7.23 21.50
CA SER A 521 -8.04 -7.85 22.17
C SER A 521 -7.94 -9.36 22.32
N ASP A 522 -8.58 -9.93 23.34
CA ASP A 522 -8.69 -11.39 23.52
C ASP A 522 -9.64 -12.05 22.51
N ASN A 523 -10.49 -11.26 21.85
CA ASN A 523 -11.52 -11.75 20.93
C ASN A 523 -11.08 -11.65 19.47
N LEU A 524 -10.47 -12.71 18.95
CA LEU A 524 -10.28 -12.89 17.51
C LEU A 524 -11.63 -13.19 16.84
N LEU A 525 -12.18 -12.22 16.11
CA LEU A 525 -13.44 -12.38 15.39
C LEU A 525 -13.17 -12.95 13.99
N ILE A 526 -12.68 -14.19 13.98
CA ILE A 526 -12.56 -14.96 12.74
C ILE A 526 -13.86 -15.76 12.59
N PRO A 527 -14.51 -15.76 11.41
CA PRO A 527 -15.72 -16.53 11.19
C PRO A 527 -15.57 -17.98 11.64
N LYS A 528 -16.59 -18.52 12.31
CA LYS A 528 -16.60 -19.94 12.70
C LYS A 528 -16.58 -20.86 11.48
N GLU A 529 -17.11 -20.39 10.36
CA GLU A 529 -17.08 -21.12 9.12
C GLU A 529 -15.70 -21.05 8.46
N HIS A 530 -15.11 -22.23 8.22
CA HIS A 530 -13.80 -22.36 7.59
C HIS A 530 -13.74 -21.68 6.21
N ARG A 531 -14.85 -21.72 5.43
CA ARG A 531 -14.90 -21.12 4.10
C ARG A 531 -14.77 -19.59 4.16
N GLU A 532 -15.53 -18.94 5.03
CA GLU A 532 -15.47 -17.48 5.21
C GLU A 532 -14.09 -17.04 5.71
N SER A 533 -13.51 -17.78 6.66
CA SER A 533 -12.14 -17.53 7.14
C SER A 533 -11.12 -17.55 6.01
N VAL A 534 -11.20 -18.57 5.14
CA VAL A 534 -10.30 -18.72 3.99
C VAL A 534 -10.46 -17.57 2.99
N MET A 535 -11.69 -17.09 2.77
CA MET A 535 -11.95 -15.94 1.90
C MET A 535 -11.37 -14.65 2.48
N ILE A 536 -11.46 -14.43 3.80
CA ILE A 536 -10.78 -13.31 4.46
C ILE A 536 -9.26 -13.42 4.28
N PHE A 537 -8.68 -14.62 4.38
CA PHE A 537 -7.24 -14.77 4.16
C PHE A 537 -6.86 -14.46 2.71
N TYR A 538 -7.71 -14.80 1.73
CA TYR A 538 -7.52 -14.37 0.35
C TYR A 538 -7.69 -12.86 0.16
N LEU A 539 -8.59 -12.22 0.93
CA LEU A 539 -8.68 -10.77 0.97
C LEU A 539 -7.37 -10.17 1.46
N PHE A 540 -6.79 -10.68 2.54
CA PHE A 540 -5.48 -10.22 3.02
C PHE A 540 -4.39 -10.41 1.97
N GLU A 541 -4.38 -11.54 1.25
CA GLU A 541 -3.45 -11.78 0.14
C GLU A 541 -3.56 -10.76 -0.99
N ALA A 542 -4.76 -10.21 -1.22
CA ALA A 542 -5.00 -9.18 -2.21
C ALA A 542 -4.62 -7.78 -1.72
N MET A 543 -4.90 -7.46 -0.45
CA MET A 543 -4.90 -6.08 0.03
C MET A 543 -3.70 -5.69 0.91
N LEU A 544 -3.00 -6.68 1.47
CA LEU A 544 -1.91 -6.47 2.41
C LEU A 544 -0.60 -6.97 1.81
N ASP A 545 0.49 -6.25 2.07
CA ASP A 545 1.82 -6.69 1.63
C ASP A 545 2.26 -7.96 2.36
N GLU A 546 3.27 -8.63 1.83
CA GLU A 546 3.75 -9.90 2.37
C GLU A 546 4.25 -9.79 3.82
N LYS A 547 4.80 -8.65 4.24
CA LYS A 547 5.31 -8.48 5.62
C LYS A 547 4.16 -8.29 6.60
N ALA A 548 3.17 -7.45 6.27
CA ALA A 548 1.95 -7.29 7.05
C ALA A 548 1.20 -8.61 7.19
N ARG A 549 1.03 -9.36 6.08
CA ARG A 549 0.41 -10.70 6.09
C ARG A 549 1.13 -11.68 7.01
N LYS A 550 2.46 -11.76 6.91
CA LYS A 550 3.25 -12.65 7.77
C LYS A 550 3.02 -12.31 9.25
N ASN A 551 3.01 -11.02 9.60
CA ASN A 551 2.79 -10.57 10.97
C ASN A 551 1.37 -10.94 11.44
N ILE A 552 0.34 -10.66 10.64
CA ILE A 552 -1.05 -10.99 10.96
C ILE A 552 -1.22 -12.48 11.23
N PHE A 553 -0.82 -13.32 10.27
CA PHE A 553 -1.00 -14.76 10.40
C PHE A 553 -0.19 -15.34 11.56
N ASN A 554 1.00 -14.82 11.82
CA ASN A 554 1.79 -15.25 12.97
C ASN A 554 1.14 -14.86 14.30
N CYS A 555 0.81 -13.58 14.49
CA CYS A 555 0.24 -13.05 15.73
C CYS A 555 -1.10 -13.70 16.07
N TRP A 556 -2.01 -13.80 15.09
CA TRP A 556 -3.29 -14.48 15.27
C TRP A 556 -3.09 -15.96 15.62
N ALA A 557 -2.15 -16.65 14.95
CA ALA A 557 -1.89 -18.04 15.28
C ALA A 557 -1.31 -18.21 16.70
N GLU A 558 -0.52 -17.26 17.21
CA GLU A 558 -0.02 -17.34 18.59
C GLU A 558 -1.11 -17.10 19.64
N LYS A 559 -2.05 -16.20 19.36
CA LYS A 559 -3.17 -15.88 20.25
C LYS A 559 -4.22 -16.97 20.36
N VAL A 560 -4.42 -17.75 19.32
CA VAL A 560 -5.42 -18.83 19.34
C VAL A 560 -5.01 -19.90 20.35
N GLU A 561 -5.84 -20.04 21.40
CA GLU A 561 -5.70 -21.06 22.44
C GLU A 561 -5.96 -22.46 21.86
N GLU A 562 -5.08 -23.42 22.14
CA GLU A 562 -5.21 -24.77 21.61
C GLU A 562 -6.16 -25.63 22.47
N ASP A 563 -7.46 -25.33 22.44
CA ASP A 563 -8.53 -26.08 23.13
C ASP A 563 -8.81 -27.50 22.54
N GLY A 564 -7.97 -27.94 21.61
CA GLY A 564 -8.03 -29.23 20.94
C GLY A 564 -9.17 -29.37 19.91
N LYS A 565 -10.09 -28.43 19.76
CA LYS A 565 -11.16 -28.49 18.73
C LYS A 565 -11.02 -27.35 17.72
N GLU A 566 -11.61 -26.20 18.02
CA GLU A 566 -11.72 -25.08 17.08
C GLU A 566 -10.41 -24.28 17.04
N GLY A 567 -9.78 -24.05 18.19
CA GLY A 567 -8.54 -23.28 18.25
C GLY A 567 -7.38 -23.97 17.52
N SER A 568 -7.25 -25.29 17.66
CA SER A 568 -6.20 -26.05 16.96
C SER A 568 -6.37 -26.03 15.42
N LEU A 569 -7.60 -26.01 14.92
CA LEU A 569 -7.88 -25.93 13.47
C LEU A 569 -7.57 -24.56 12.90
N LEU A 570 -8.07 -23.51 13.54
CA LEU A 570 -7.84 -22.14 13.12
C LEU A 570 -6.35 -21.79 13.16
N ARG A 571 -5.66 -22.16 14.24
CA ARG A 571 -4.20 -21.99 14.38
C ARG A 571 -3.44 -22.71 13.25
N ALA A 572 -3.85 -23.92 12.89
CA ALA A 572 -3.24 -24.64 11.79
C ALA A 572 -3.45 -23.94 10.44
N GLU A 573 -4.65 -23.45 10.16
CA GLU A 573 -4.95 -22.71 8.92
C GLU A 573 -4.11 -21.42 8.82
N LEU A 574 -4.03 -20.63 9.90
CA LEU A 574 -3.20 -19.43 9.96
C LEU A 574 -1.72 -19.73 9.69
N LYS A 575 -1.18 -20.80 10.30
CA LYS A 575 0.20 -21.24 10.01
C LYS A 575 0.40 -21.74 8.57
N CYS A 576 -0.64 -22.26 7.91
CA CYS A 576 -0.57 -22.58 6.47
C CYS A 576 -0.44 -21.31 5.62
N ARG A 577 -1.19 -20.24 5.95
CA ARG A 577 -1.08 -18.93 5.26
C ARG A 577 0.25 -18.25 5.52
N GLU A 578 0.73 -18.29 6.76
CA GLU A 578 2.08 -17.83 7.12
C GLU A 578 3.14 -18.59 6.32
N THR A 579 3.01 -19.92 6.17
CA THR A 579 3.95 -20.74 5.38
C THR A 579 4.05 -20.26 3.94
N LEU A 580 2.93 -20.00 3.28
CA LEU A 580 2.90 -19.52 1.88
C LEU A 580 3.53 -18.12 1.77
N THR A 581 3.29 -17.25 2.75
CA THR A 581 3.86 -15.89 2.78
C THR A 581 5.39 -15.94 3.00
N VAL A 582 5.86 -16.76 3.95
CA VAL A 582 7.27 -16.97 4.23
C VAL A 582 7.98 -17.65 3.05
N LEU A 583 7.28 -18.49 2.28
CA LEU A 583 7.84 -19.13 1.08
C LEU A 583 8.27 -18.10 0.03
N ASN A 584 7.52 -17.02 -0.12
CA ASN A 584 7.82 -15.93 -1.04
C ASN A 584 8.94 -15.03 -0.50
N LEU A 585 8.87 -14.65 0.78
CA LEU A 585 9.80 -13.70 1.40
C LEU A 585 11.17 -14.30 1.77
N GLU A 586 11.18 -15.49 2.35
CA GLU A 586 12.36 -16.06 3.02
C GLU A 586 12.79 -17.41 2.43
N GLY A 587 12.05 -17.90 1.43
CA GLY A 587 12.34 -19.14 0.73
C GLY A 587 11.86 -20.42 1.43
N TRP A 588 12.06 -21.54 0.75
CA TRP A 588 11.42 -22.81 1.07
C TRP A 588 11.90 -23.44 2.39
N GLN A 589 13.13 -23.16 2.83
CA GLN A 589 13.67 -23.71 4.08
C GLN A 589 12.95 -23.15 5.30
N ARG A 590 12.79 -21.82 5.36
CA ARG A 590 12.03 -21.15 6.42
C ARG A 590 10.56 -21.54 6.36
N ALA A 591 9.96 -21.54 5.18
CA ALA A 591 8.57 -21.97 5.01
C ALA A 591 8.33 -23.40 5.52
N LEU A 592 9.26 -24.33 5.29
CA LEU A 592 9.15 -25.70 5.81
C LEU A 592 9.12 -25.76 7.35
N THR A 593 9.83 -24.86 8.03
CA THR A 593 9.79 -24.77 9.51
C THR A 593 8.43 -24.30 10.02
N VAL A 594 7.80 -23.32 9.35
CA VAL A 594 6.46 -22.83 9.69
C VAL A 594 5.41 -23.90 9.39
N ALA A 595 5.54 -24.61 8.26
CA ALA A 595 4.63 -25.72 7.89
C ALA A 595 4.64 -26.85 8.93
N ARG A 596 5.76 -27.07 9.63
CA ARG A 596 5.85 -28.03 10.72
C ARG A 596 4.96 -27.63 11.90
N ARG A 597 4.87 -26.34 12.22
CA ARG A 597 3.99 -25.81 13.27
C ARG A 597 2.51 -26.01 12.91
N ALA A 598 2.13 -25.80 11.66
CA ALA A 598 0.78 -26.12 11.18
C ALA A 598 0.43 -27.61 11.37
N LYS A 599 1.39 -28.50 11.07
CA LYS A 599 1.22 -29.95 11.29
C LYS A 599 1.05 -30.31 12.77
N GLU A 600 1.80 -29.65 13.65
CA GLU A 600 1.71 -29.86 15.10
C GLU A 600 0.32 -29.50 15.61
N SER A 601 -0.22 -28.33 15.24
CA SER A 601 -1.58 -27.94 15.62
C SER A 601 -2.64 -28.90 15.07
N LEU A 602 -2.54 -29.37 13.81
CA LEU A 602 -3.41 -30.42 13.27
C LEU A 602 -3.34 -31.75 14.04
N SER A 603 -2.19 -32.08 14.63
CA SER A 603 -2.03 -33.32 15.38
C SER A 603 -2.74 -33.29 16.73
N LYS A 604 -2.85 -32.11 17.33
CA LYS A 604 -3.51 -31.83 18.62
C LYS A 604 -5.04 -31.80 18.54
N VAL A 605 -5.61 -31.72 17.33
CA VAL A 605 -7.06 -31.80 17.13
C VAL A 605 -7.61 -33.12 17.70
N GLN A 606 -8.67 -33.04 18.50
CA GLN A 606 -9.35 -34.18 19.13
C GLN A 606 -9.85 -35.18 18.09
N ARG A 607 -9.88 -36.47 18.44
CA ARG A 607 -10.21 -37.55 17.50
C ARG A 607 -11.59 -37.39 16.86
N GLU A 608 -12.58 -36.96 17.65
CA GLU A 608 -13.96 -36.73 17.21
C GLU A 608 -14.05 -35.64 16.14
N SER A 609 -13.20 -34.61 16.22
CA SER A 609 -13.19 -33.50 15.26
C SER A 609 -12.49 -33.84 13.94
N LYS A 610 -11.76 -34.97 13.85
CA LYS A 610 -11.02 -35.36 12.63
C LYS A 610 -11.90 -35.81 11.47
N SER A 611 -13.17 -36.11 11.73
CA SER A 611 -14.17 -36.43 10.70
C SER A 611 -14.89 -35.20 10.15
N THR A 612 -14.75 -34.03 10.80
CA THR A 612 -15.41 -32.78 10.38
C THR A 612 -14.86 -32.25 9.07
N ASP A 613 -15.73 -31.59 8.30
CA ASP A 613 -15.35 -30.99 7.03
C ASP A 613 -14.30 -29.89 7.25
N SER A 614 -14.42 -29.08 8.31
CA SER A 614 -13.41 -28.09 8.71
C SER A 614 -12.02 -28.71 8.93
N PHE A 615 -11.92 -29.88 9.57
CA PHE A 615 -10.63 -30.56 9.72
C PHE A 615 -10.09 -31.05 8.37
N LYS A 616 -10.93 -31.65 7.54
CA LYS A 616 -10.52 -32.11 6.21
C LYS A 616 -10.03 -30.93 5.37
N LEU A 617 -10.74 -29.81 5.36
CA LEU A 617 -10.38 -28.61 4.63
C LEU A 617 -9.08 -27.99 5.14
N THR A 618 -8.91 -27.82 6.45
CA THR A 618 -7.65 -27.33 7.04
C THR A 618 -6.48 -28.27 6.72
N LYS A 619 -6.70 -29.59 6.75
CA LYS A 619 -5.71 -30.58 6.33
C LYS A 619 -5.37 -30.43 4.85
N SER A 620 -6.35 -30.10 4.00
CA SER A 620 -6.12 -29.83 2.58
C SER A 620 -5.28 -28.57 2.37
N SER A 621 -5.51 -27.49 3.13
CA SER A 621 -4.68 -26.27 3.13
C SER A 621 -3.24 -26.56 3.53
N TYR A 622 -3.03 -27.37 4.59
CA TYR A 622 -1.68 -27.80 4.99
C TYR A 622 -0.99 -28.61 3.90
N LEU A 623 -1.70 -29.56 3.28
CA LEU A 623 -1.14 -30.33 2.17
C LEU A 623 -0.80 -29.43 0.98
N TYR A 624 -1.66 -28.47 0.65
CA TYR A 624 -1.42 -27.49 -0.40
C TYR A 624 -0.15 -26.66 -0.12
N ALA A 625 -0.06 -26.01 1.05
CA ALA A 625 1.10 -25.21 1.44
C ALA A 625 2.40 -26.03 1.42
N LYS A 626 2.35 -27.27 1.91
CA LYS A 626 3.49 -28.19 1.86
C LYS A 626 3.87 -28.62 0.44
N GLY A 627 2.87 -28.79 -0.43
CA GLY A 627 3.06 -29.08 -1.85
C GLY A 627 3.81 -27.95 -2.55
N GLU A 628 3.42 -26.69 -2.30
CA GLU A 628 4.09 -25.48 -2.79
C GLU A 628 5.54 -25.39 -2.30
N VAL A 629 5.79 -25.66 -1.01
CA VAL A 629 7.15 -25.71 -0.46
C VAL A 629 8.03 -26.72 -1.21
N TYR A 630 7.52 -27.93 -1.50
CA TYR A 630 8.29 -28.92 -2.27
C TYR A 630 8.46 -28.56 -3.74
N HIS A 631 7.45 -27.92 -4.35
CA HIS A 631 7.56 -27.39 -5.70
C HIS A 631 8.71 -26.36 -5.78
N ARG A 632 8.75 -25.42 -4.83
CA ARG A 632 9.81 -24.40 -4.76
C ARG A 632 11.19 -24.97 -4.43
N ALA A 633 11.25 -26.07 -3.67
CA ALA A 633 12.46 -26.85 -3.42
C ALA A 633 12.92 -27.71 -4.61
N GLY A 634 12.18 -27.72 -5.73
CA GLY A 634 12.50 -28.49 -6.93
C GLY A 634 12.06 -29.96 -6.91
N ASN A 635 11.40 -30.43 -5.84
CA ASN A 635 10.95 -31.82 -5.72
C ASN A 635 9.53 -32.02 -6.28
N MET A 636 9.42 -32.04 -7.61
CA MET A 636 8.14 -32.11 -8.32
C MET A 636 7.35 -33.39 -8.01
N ALA A 637 8.00 -34.55 -7.94
CA ALA A 637 7.33 -35.82 -7.69
C ALA A 637 6.67 -35.88 -6.30
N LYS A 638 7.34 -35.32 -5.28
CA LYS A 638 6.78 -35.22 -3.93
C LYS A 638 5.69 -34.16 -3.85
N SER A 639 5.88 -33.03 -4.53
CA SER A 639 4.87 -31.97 -4.63
C SER A 639 3.57 -32.51 -5.23
N LEU A 640 3.60 -33.13 -6.42
CA LEU A 640 2.43 -33.72 -7.08
C LEU A 640 1.68 -34.70 -6.18
N ARG A 641 2.40 -35.64 -5.55
CA ARG A 641 1.79 -36.64 -4.65
C ARG A 641 1.04 -35.99 -3.49
N ILE A 642 1.54 -34.88 -2.97
CA ILE A 642 0.94 -34.15 -1.85
C ILE A 642 -0.22 -33.28 -2.35
N LEU A 643 -0.03 -32.55 -3.45
CA LEU A 643 -1.05 -31.69 -4.04
C LEU A 643 -2.27 -32.49 -4.52
N HIS A 644 -2.11 -33.68 -5.12
CA HIS A 644 -3.25 -34.54 -5.45
C HIS A 644 -4.06 -34.97 -4.23
N LYS A 645 -3.41 -35.17 -3.07
CA LYS A 645 -4.13 -35.46 -1.82
C LYS A 645 -4.90 -34.24 -1.34
N ALA A 646 -4.34 -33.04 -1.48
CA ALA A 646 -5.04 -31.79 -1.17
C ALA A 646 -6.25 -31.62 -2.10
N LEU A 647 -6.05 -31.74 -3.41
CA LEU A 647 -7.08 -31.60 -4.44
C LEU A 647 -8.25 -32.55 -4.19
N LYS A 648 -7.98 -33.85 -3.94
CA LYS A 648 -9.03 -34.84 -3.69
C LYS A 648 -9.93 -34.44 -2.50
N ILE A 649 -9.35 -33.87 -1.44
CA ILE A 649 -10.14 -33.39 -0.31
C ILE A 649 -10.94 -32.15 -0.72
N MET A 650 -10.30 -31.17 -1.37
CA MET A 650 -10.98 -29.94 -1.79
C MET A 650 -12.15 -30.21 -2.75
N GLU A 651 -12.00 -31.12 -3.71
CA GLU A 651 -13.07 -31.50 -4.66
C GLU A 651 -14.26 -32.15 -3.95
N ASN A 652 -14.00 -33.03 -2.97
CA ASN A 652 -15.06 -33.69 -2.21
C ASN A 652 -15.83 -32.72 -1.29
N GLU A 653 -15.13 -31.77 -0.67
CA GLU A 653 -15.67 -30.98 0.43
C GLU A 653 -16.14 -29.56 0.01
N LEU A 654 -15.64 -29.02 -1.10
CA LEU A 654 -15.93 -27.64 -1.52
C LEU A 654 -16.91 -27.52 -2.69
N GLN A 655 -17.09 -28.56 -3.52
CA GLN A 655 -17.97 -28.52 -4.72
C GLN A 655 -17.73 -27.31 -5.66
N GLY A 656 -16.51 -26.75 -5.63
CA GLY A 656 -16.11 -25.53 -6.37
C GLY A 656 -15.69 -24.39 -5.44
N HIS A 657 -14.42 -23.98 -5.47
CA HIS A 657 -13.88 -22.91 -4.60
C HIS A 657 -12.53 -22.38 -5.09
N THR A 658 -12.17 -21.13 -4.73
CA THR A 658 -10.85 -20.52 -5.03
C THR A 658 -9.69 -21.44 -4.73
N SER A 659 -9.65 -22.03 -3.52
CA SER A 659 -8.58 -22.95 -3.10
C SER A 659 -8.38 -24.13 -4.04
N THR A 660 -9.47 -24.69 -4.58
CA THR A 660 -9.44 -25.82 -5.51
C THR A 660 -8.80 -25.38 -6.83
N SER A 661 -9.20 -24.22 -7.37
CA SER A 661 -8.60 -23.67 -8.60
C SER A 661 -7.09 -23.42 -8.46
N ARG A 662 -6.64 -22.90 -7.32
CA ARG A 662 -5.21 -22.68 -7.05
C ARG A 662 -4.43 -23.98 -6.88
N CYS A 663 -5.04 -25.01 -6.28
CA CYS A 663 -4.45 -26.34 -6.17
C CYS A 663 -4.30 -27.00 -7.55
N LEU A 664 -5.31 -26.90 -8.42
CA LEU A 664 -5.23 -27.35 -9.82
C LEU A 664 -4.09 -26.64 -10.56
N ASN A 665 -3.96 -25.32 -10.40
CA ASN A 665 -2.87 -24.55 -10.99
C ASN A 665 -1.49 -25.00 -10.48
N ALA A 666 -1.33 -25.24 -9.18
CA ALA A 666 -0.08 -25.76 -8.61
C ALA A 666 0.32 -27.13 -9.18
N ILE A 667 -0.67 -28.02 -9.38
CA ILE A 667 -0.46 -29.32 -10.03
C ILE A 667 -0.05 -29.12 -11.50
N GLY A 668 -0.71 -28.20 -12.21
CA GLY A 668 -0.34 -27.80 -13.57
C GLY A 668 1.11 -27.32 -13.66
N ASN A 669 1.56 -26.48 -12.72
CA ASN A 669 2.94 -26.00 -12.63
C ASN A 669 3.93 -27.16 -12.50
N CYS A 670 3.63 -28.15 -11.64
CA CYS A 670 4.47 -29.32 -11.46
C CYS A 670 4.56 -30.17 -12.75
N HIS A 671 3.44 -30.45 -13.41
CA HIS A 671 3.44 -31.20 -14.67
C HIS A 671 4.19 -30.46 -15.78
N ASN A 672 4.03 -29.13 -15.87
CA ASN A 672 4.77 -28.33 -16.84
C ASN A 672 6.28 -28.41 -16.59
N LYS A 673 6.71 -28.33 -15.33
CA LYS A 673 8.13 -28.49 -14.95
C LYS A 673 8.69 -29.89 -15.22
N LEU A 674 7.85 -30.91 -15.27
CA LEU A 674 8.22 -32.28 -15.65
C LEU A 674 8.16 -32.53 -17.17
N GLY A 675 7.74 -31.54 -17.98
CA GLY A 675 7.53 -31.71 -19.43
C GLY A 675 6.26 -32.48 -19.79
N GLU A 676 5.38 -32.75 -18.82
CA GLU A 676 4.10 -33.44 -19.02
C GLU A 676 3.01 -32.46 -19.50
N HIS A 677 3.23 -31.87 -20.67
CA HIS A 677 2.49 -30.71 -21.15
C HIS A 677 0.98 -30.91 -21.28
N ASP A 678 0.51 -32.05 -21.79
CA ASP A 678 -0.94 -32.29 -21.97
C ASP A 678 -1.68 -32.37 -20.64
N LYS A 679 -1.04 -32.93 -19.60
CA LYS A 679 -1.59 -32.91 -18.25
C LYS A 679 -1.61 -31.50 -17.68
N ALA A 680 -0.53 -30.73 -17.88
CA ALA A 680 -0.47 -29.34 -17.42
C ALA A 680 -1.61 -28.50 -18.02
N ILE A 681 -1.85 -28.60 -19.34
CA ILE A 681 -2.96 -27.92 -20.02
C ILE A 681 -4.30 -28.34 -19.42
N ASN A 682 -4.53 -29.63 -19.19
CA ASN A 682 -5.76 -30.13 -18.58
C ASN A 682 -6.00 -29.49 -17.20
N TYR A 683 -4.99 -29.47 -16.33
CA TYR A 683 -5.12 -28.88 -14.99
C TYR A 683 -5.32 -27.36 -15.01
N TYR A 684 -4.61 -26.62 -15.86
CA TYR A 684 -4.82 -25.18 -16.00
C TYR A 684 -6.21 -24.86 -16.57
N THR A 685 -6.69 -25.63 -17.55
CA THR A 685 -8.04 -25.46 -18.12
C THR A 685 -9.10 -25.73 -17.07
N ARG A 686 -8.97 -26.80 -16.28
CA ARG A 686 -9.88 -27.07 -15.15
C ARG A 686 -9.89 -25.95 -14.10
N ALA A 687 -8.73 -25.34 -13.83
CA ALA A 687 -8.64 -24.19 -12.93
C ALA A 687 -9.38 -22.95 -13.49
N TYR A 688 -9.20 -22.69 -14.79
CA TYR A 688 -9.88 -21.61 -15.52
C TYR A 688 -11.40 -21.81 -15.54
N ASP A 689 -11.89 -22.98 -15.94
CA ASP A 689 -13.33 -23.29 -16.02
C ASP A 689 -14.00 -23.17 -14.65
N MET A 690 -13.33 -23.66 -13.59
CA MET A 690 -13.82 -23.53 -12.22
C MET A 690 -13.90 -22.05 -11.79
N ARG A 691 -12.90 -21.24 -12.14
CA ARG A 691 -12.89 -19.82 -11.80
C ARG A 691 -14.00 -19.06 -12.53
N GLN A 692 -14.22 -19.39 -13.80
CA GLN A 692 -15.33 -18.85 -14.59
C GLN A 692 -16.69 -19.18 -13.96
N GLN A 693 -16.87 -20.44 -13.54
CA GLN A 693 -18.11 -20.87 -12.88
C GLN A 693 -18.34 -20.16 -11.54
N LEU A 694 -17.30 -20.00 -10.72
CA LEU A 694 -17.39 -19.33 -9.42
C LEU A 694 -17.76 -17.86 -9.54
N SER A 695 -17.17 -17.16 -10.51
CA SER A 695 -17.42 -15.74 -10.74
C SER A 695 -18.69 -15.45 -11.53
N GLY A 696 -19.27 -16.47 -12.17
CA GLY A 696 -20.40 -16.32 -13.09
C GLY A 696 -20.09 -15.41 -14.29
N SER A 697 -18.82 -15.06 -14.51
CA SER A 697 -18.37 -14.11 -15.52
C SER A 697 -16.89 -14.34 -15.88
N MET A 698 -16.35 -13.52 -16.77
CA MET A 698 -14.89 -13.46 -16.99
C MET A 698 -14.20 -12.43 -16.08
N LYS A 699 -14.94 -11.77 -15.17
CA LYS A 699 -14.48 -10.60 -14.42
C LYS A 699 -13.67 -10.97 -13.15
N HIS A 700 -12.66 -11.82 -13.29
CA HIS A 700 -11.78 -12.18 -12.18
C HIS A 700 -10.29 -12.14 -12.57
N PHE A 701 -9.43 -11.61 -11.68
CA PHE A 701 -8.01 -11.35 -11.98
C PHE A 701 -7.18 -12.61 -12.33
N ASP A 702 -7.56 -13.78 -11.79
CA ASP A 702 -6.95 -15.08 -12.14
C ASP A 702 -7.16 -15.51 -13.62
N MET A 703 -8.18 -14.97 -14.31
CA MET A 703 -8.57 -15.44 -15.65
C MET A 703 -7.47 -15.23 -16.70
N PRO A 704 -6.89 -14.02 -16.86
CA PRO A 704 -5.69 -13.80 -17.67
C PRO A 704 -4.51 -14.71 -17.28
N PHE A 705 -4.34 -14.94 -15.98
CA PHE A 705 -3.22 -15.73 -15.46
C PHE A 705 -3.25 -17.18 -15.94
N PHE A 706 -4.39 -17.86 -15.84
CA PHE A 706 -4.51 -19.25 -16.31
C PHE A 706 -4.34 -19.37 -17.83
N LYS A 707 -4.88 -18.43 -18.62
CA LYS A 707 -4.65 -18.40 -20.07
C LYS A 707 -3.17 -18.23 -20.43
N GLY A 708 -2.47 -17.34 -19.74
CA GLY A 708 -1.02 -17.17 -19.89
C GLY A 708 -0.22 -18.43 -19.51
N GLN A 709 -0.66 -19.18 -18.50
CA GLN A 709 -0.02 -20.46 -18.15
C GLN A 709 -0.19 -21.50 -19.26
N ILE A 710 -1.38 -21.61 -19.84
CA ILE A 710 -1.64 -22.50 -20.98
C ILE A 710 -0.76 -22.11 -22.18
N GLY A 711 -0.64 -20.82 -22.50
CA GLY A 711 0.27 -20.33 -23.53
C GLY A 711 1.73 -20.75 -23.29
N THR A 712 2.18 -20.70 -22.04
CA THR A 712 3.54 -21.12 -21.63
C THR A 712 3.75 -22.63 -21.80
N VAL A 713 2.71 -23.44 -21.64
CA VAL A 713 2.81 -24.88 -21.92
C VAL A 713 2.93 -25.14 -23.42
N TYR A 714 2.17 -24.44 -24.27
CA TYR A 714 2.29 -24.55 -25.73
C TYR A 714 3.65 -24.07 -26.24
N GLU A 715 4.22 -23.03 -25.63
CA GLU A 715 5.61 -22.60 -25.89
C GLU A 715 6.59 -23.73 -25.56
N GLY A 716 6.43 -24.39 -24.40
CA GLY A 716 7.22 -25.58 -24.03
C GLY A 716 7.10 -26.75 -25.01
N LYS A 717 5.91 -26.93 -25.62
CA LYS A 717 5.67 -27.89 -26.71
C LYS A 717 6.23 -27.44 -28.07
N LYS A 718 6.83 -26.25 -28.16
CA LYS A 718 7.28 -25.61 -29.40
C LYS A 718 6.14 -25.36 -30.41
N GLN A 719 4.90 -25.24 -29.93
CA GLN A 719 3.73 -24.87 -30.74
C GLN A 719 3.48 -23.37 -30.58
N PHE A 720 4.34 -22.56 -31.21
CA PHE A 720 4.45 -21.13 -30.95
C PHE A 720 3.21 -20.34 -31.40
N GLU A 721 2.55 -20.72 -32.49
CA GLU A 721 1.32 -20.08 -32.98
C GLU A 721 0.18 -20.20 -31.96
N LYS A 722 0.01 -21.39 -31.38
CA LYS A 722 -0.97 -21.60 -30.30
C LYS A 722 -0.59 -20.85 -29.03
N ALA A 723 0.69 -20.81 -28.68
CA ALA A 723 1.14 -20.03 -27.53
C ALA A 723 0.77 -18.55 -27.69
N ILE A 724 0.99 -17.97 -28.88
CA ILE A 724 0.63 -16.59 -29.22
C ILE A 724 -0.88 -16.35 -29.07
N GLU A 725 -1.72 -17.26 -29.57
CA GLU A 725 -3.19 -17.19 -29.43
C GLU A 725 -3.60 -17.06 -27.96
N TYR A 726 -3.15 -17.98 -27.09
CA TYR A 726 -3.48 -17.96 -25.66
C TYR A 726 -2.93 -16.74 -24.92
N TYR A 727 -1.74 -16.26 -25.27
CA TYR A 727 -1.22 -15.02 -24.69
C TYR A 727 -2.01 -13.79 -25.12
N LYS A 728 -2.48 -13.72 -26.37
CA LYS A 728 -3.37 -12.64 -26.85
C LYS A 728 -4.72 -12.69 -26.14
N GLU A 729 -5.30 -13.86 -25.95
CA GLU A 729 -6.52 -14.03 -25.14
C GLU A 729 -6.31 -13.54 -23.69
N ALA A 730 -5.18 -13.87 -23.07
CA ALA A 730 -4.84 -13.38 -21.73
C ALA A 730 -4.75 -11.84 -21.67
N LEU A 731 -4.20 -11.21 -22.72
CA LEU A 731 -4.13 -9.76 -22.83
C LEU A 731 -5.50 -9.12 -23.03
N GLU A 732 -6.39 -9.70 -23.84
CA GLU A 732 -7.73 -9.16 -24.05
C GLU A 732 -8.57 -9.26 -22.75
N LEU A 733 -8.49 -10.39 -22.04
CA LEU A 733 -9.13 -10.53 -20.72
C LEU A 733 -8.60 -9.48 -19.73
N ALA A 734 -7.28 -9.24 -19.70
CA ALA A 734 -6.69 -8.23 -18.84
C ALA A 734 -7.16 -6.81 -19.19
N LYS A 735 -7.39 -6.53 -20.48
CA LYS A 735 -7.92 -5.26 -20.98
C LYS A 735 -9.40 -5.07 -20.65
N GLU A 736 -10.24 -6.10 -20.81
CA GLU A 736 -11.65 -6.09 -20.41
C GLU A 736 -11.81 -5.84 -18.91
N LEU A 737 -10.91 -6.44 -18.12
CA LEU A 737 -10.80 -6.23 -16.68
C LEU A 737 -10.22 -4.85 -16.30
N LYS A 738 -9.85 -4.00 -17.26
CA LYS A 738 -9.16 -2.72 -17.02
C LYS A 738 -7.88 -2.85 -16.18
N ILE A 739 -7.20 -4.00 -16.23
CA ILE A 739 -5.89 -4.25 -15.62
C ILE A 739 -4.72 -4.42 -16.63
N PRO A 740 -4.68 -3.70 -17.77
CA PRO A 740 -3.69 -3.93 -18.82
C PRO A 740 -2.24 -3.53 -18.41
N GLY A 741 -2.03 -3.02 -17.19
CA GLY A 741 -0.75 -2.53 -16.67
C GLY A 741 -0.08 -3.41 -15.61
N MET A 742 -0.56 -4.64 -15.37
CA MET A 742 0.11 -5.55 -14.44
C MET A 742 1.40 -6.11 -15.01
N VAL A 743 2.38 -6.43 -14.16
CA VAL A 743 3.63 -7.15 -14.53
C VAL A 743 3.37 -8.40 -15.38
N ASN A 744 2.26 -9.11 -15.14
CA ASN A 744 1.86 -10.28 -15.91
C ASN A 744 1.55 -9.98 -17.39
N THR A 745 0.95 -8.82 -17.70
CA THR A 745 0.67 -8.42 -19.09
C THR A 745 1.96 -8.14 -19.87
N ALA A 746 3.00 -7.60 -19.20
CA ALA A 746 4.32 -7.48 -19.79
C ALA A 746 4.99 -8.83 -20.04
N LEU A 747 4.76 -9.80 -19.16
CA LEU A 747 5.22 -11.18 -19.37
C LEU A 747 4.57 -11.82 -20.59
N TYR A 748 3.25 -11.66 -20.77
CA TYR A 748 2.55 -12.20 -21.96
C TYR A 748 3.07 -11.56 -23.24
N ASN A 749 3.20 -10.23 -23.28
CA ASN A 749 3.78 -9.51 -24.41
C ASN A 749 5.21 -9.98 -24.74
N ARG A 750 6.07 -10.14 -23.73
CA ARG A 750 7.42 -10.71 -23.90
C ARG A 750 7.37 -12.12 -24.50
N ASN A 751 6.47 -12.97 -24.01
CA ASN A 751 6.39 -14.36 -24.46
C ASN A 751 5.80 -14.47 -25.88
N ILE A 752 4.85 -13.60 -26.25
CA ILE A 752 4.38 -13.45 -27.64
C ILE A 752 5.56 -13.09 -28.55
N ALA A 753 6.35 -12.07 -28.16
CA ALA A 753 7.52 -11.69 -28.93
C ALA A 753 8.53 -12.83 -29.10
N ASN A 754 8.83 -13.56 -28.03
CA ASN A 754 9.69 -14.74 -28.11
C ASN A 754 9.14 -15.81 -29.05
N ALA A 755 7.84 -16.10 -28.97
CA ALA A 755 7.20 -17.06 -29.85
C ALA A 755 7.30 -16.65 -31.32
N TYR A 756 7.10 -15.37 -31.65
CA TYR A 756 7.33 -14.85 -33.00
C TYR A 756 8.80 -14.94 -33.44
N CYS A 757 9.77 -14.63 -32.55
CA CYS A 757 11.20 -14.82 -32.82
C CYS A 757 11.58 -16.28 -33.11
N TRP A 758 10.95 -17.23 -32.41
CA TRP A 758 11.13 -18.66 -32.67
C TRP A 758 10.61 -19.07 -34.05
N LEU A 759 9.52 -18.45 -34.50
CA LEU A 759 8.97 -18.59 -35.85
C LEU A 759 9.74 -17.80 -36.91
N ARG A 760 10.84 -17.11 -36.55
CA ARG A 760 11.61 -16.22 -37.43
C ARG A 760 10.79 -15.07 -38.02
N ASN A 761 9.68 -14.70 -37.38
CA ASN A 761 8.84 -13.58 -37.76
C ASN A 761 9.17 -12.38 -36.87
N PHE A 762 10.25 -11.68 -37.19
CA PHE A 762 10.76 -10.60 -36.35
C PHE A 762 9.90 -9.34 -36.42
N ASP A 763 9.23 -9.09 -37.55
CA ASP A 763 8.32 -7.95 -37.72
C ASP A 763 7.15 -8.02 -36.73
N ASP A 764 6.50 -9.20 -36.65
CA ASP A 764 5.40 -9.42 -35.69
C ASP A 764 5.89 -9.51 -34.23
N ALA A 765 7.17 -9.79 -33.99
CA ALA A 765 7.76 -9.85 -32.66
C ALA A 765 8.00 -8.46 -32.04
N TYR A 766 8.25 -7.45 -32.89
CA TYR A 766 8.63 -6.11 -32.44
C TYR A 766 7.56 -5.44 -31.59
N GLN A 767 6.30 -5.39 -32.05
CA GLN A 767 5.25 -4.66 -31.32
C GLN A 767 4.93 -5.28 -29.94
N PRO A 768 4.77 -6.61 -29.78
CA PRO A 768 4.63 -7.22 -28.46
C PRO A 768 5.86 -7.02 -27.58
N ALA A 769 7.09 -7.11 -28.11
CA ALA A 769 8.29 -6.84 -27.32
C ALA A 769 8.31 -5.40 -26.81
N LYS A 770 7.93 -4.45 -27.67
CA LYS A 770 7.84 -3.03 -27.34
C LYS A 770 6.80 -2.78 -26.26
N ASN A 771 5.61 -3.36 -26.39
CA ASN A 771 4.57 -3.28 -25.37
C ASN A 771 5.08 -3.83 -24.01
N GLY A 772 5.75 -4.99 -24.02
CA GLY A 772 6.29 -5.60 -22.81
C GLY A 772 7.41 -4.77 -22.17
N TYR A 773 8.27 -4.17 -22.99
CA TYR A 773 9.29 -3.22 -22.55
C TYR A 773 8.67 -1.97 -21.93
N GLU A 774 7.74 -1.32 -22.62
CA GLU A 774 7.10 -0.09 -22.15
C GLU A 774 6.33 -0.33 -20.85
N ILE A 775 5.58 -1.44 -20.71
CA ILE A 775 4.91 -1.76 -19.45
C ILE A 775 5.93 -1.94 -18.32
N ARG A 776 7.03 -2.68 -18.52
CA ARG A 776 8.04 -2.86 -17.44
C ARG A 776 8.79 -1.59 -17.13
N LYS A 777 9.07 -0.76 -18.14
CA LYS A 777 9.66 0.56 -17.97
C LYS A 777 8.74 1.46 -17.14
N VAL A 778 7.44 1.42 -17.42
CA VAL A 778 6.39 2.18 -16.72
C VAL A 778 5.99 1.59 -15.39
N VAL A 779 6.19 0.30 -15.10
CA VAL A 779 5.81 -0.29 -13.80
C VAL A 779 7.01 -0.40 -12.89
N LEU A 780 8.10 -0.99 -13.39
CA LEU A 780 9.28 -1.38 -12.61
C LEU A 780 10.43 -0.37 -12.73
N GLY A 781 10.43 0.51 -13.73
CA GLY A 781 11.51 1.46 -13.96
C GLY A 781 12.84 0.75 -14.18
N ARG A 782 13.87 1.10 -13.40
CA ARG A 782 15.20 0.49 -13.45
C ARG A 782 15.21 -0.84 -12.69
N HIS A 783 14.82 -1.90 -13.38
CA HIS A 783 14.68 -3.24 -12.82
C HIS A 783 15.30 -4.30 -13.77
N PRO A 784 15.81 -5.43 -13.27
CA PRO A 784 16.29 -6.55 -14.09
C PRO A 784 15.36 -6.96 -15.22
N TRP A 785 14.05 -6.98 -14.96
CA TRP A 785 13.06 -7.36 -15.97
C TRP A 785 12.88 -6.29 -17.05
N THR A 786 13.06 -5.01 -16.73
CA THR A 786 13.06 -3.93 -17.72
C THR A 786 14.30 -4.00 -18.59
N ALA A 787 15.48 -4.21 -17.99
CA ALA A 787 16.72 -4.42 -18.74
C ALA A 787 16.63 -5.62 -19.70
N ARG A 788 16.06 -6.74 -19.25
CA ARG A 788 15.81 -7.92 -20.10
C ARG A 788 14.86 -7.62 -21.26
N SER A 789 13.86 -6.77 -21.06
CA SER A 789 12.95 -6.38 -22.14
C SER A 789 13.61 -5.41 -23.13
N ALA A 790 14.44 -4.47 -22.66
CA ALA A 790 15.26 -3.63 -23.54
C ALA A 790 16.23 -4.50 -24.36
N PHE A 791 16.89 -5.48 -23.74
CA PHE A 791 17.76 -6.41 -24.45
C PHE A 791 16.99 -7.24 -25.51
N GLN A 792 15.78 -7.70 -25.19
CA GLN A 792 14.92 -8.40 -26.15
C GLN A 792 14.58 -7.50 -27.36
N MET A 793 14.30 -6.21 -27.12
CA MET A 793 14.10 -5.24 -28.21
C MET A 793 15.34 -5.13 -29.09
N GLY A 794 16.54 -5.00 -28.49
CA GLY A 794 17.80 -4.95 -29.22
C GLY A 794 18.03 -6.17 -30.11
N GLU A 795 17.75 -7.39 -29.61
CA GLU A 795 17.86 -8.61 -30.41
C GLU A 795 16.88 -8.68 -31.59
N ILE A 796 15.66 -8.16 -31.40
CA ILE A 796 14.65 -8.12 -32.47
C ILE A 796 15.07 -7.11 -33.54
N CYS A 797 15.45 -5.89 -33.15
CA CYS A 797 15.91 -4.85 -34.09
C CYS A 797 17.15 -5.32 -34.87
N ARG A 798 18.11 -5.97 -34.20
CA ARG A 798 19.29 -6.57 -34.86
C ARG A 798 18.89 -7.64 -35.88
N SER A 799 17.83 -8.40 -35.60
CA SER A 799 17.32 -9.43 -36.52
C SER A 799 16.49 -8.85 -37.67
N LEU A 800 15.97 -7.64 -37.50
CA LEU A 800 15.33 -6.81 -38.53
C LEU A 800 16.34 -5.96 -39.34
N GLU A 801 17.64 -6.09 -39.05
CA GLU A 801 18.72 -5.28 -39.62
C GLU A 801 18.65 -3.77 -39.31
N ASP A 802 17.84 -3.38 -38.32
CA ASP A 802 17.85 -2.03 -37.74
C ASP A 802 18.90 -1.95 -36.64
N PHE A 803 20.15 -1.76 -37.06
CA PHE A 803 21.31 -1.76 -36.17
C PHE A 803 21.35 -0.53 -35.25
N ASP A 804 20.80 0.60 -35.70
CA ASP A 804 20.79 1.85 -34.94
C ASP A 804 19.81 1.73 -33.76
N GLU A 805 18.56 1.29 -34.00
CA GLU A 805 17.59 1.06 -32.91
C GLU A 805 18.02 -0.09 -31.99
N ALA A 806 18.71 -1.11 -32.54
CA ALA A 806 19.30 -2.17 -31.73
C ALA A 806 20.34 -1.65 -30.74
N GLU A 807 21.27 -0.80 -31.20
CA GLU A 807 22.29 -0.18 -30.37
C GLU A 807 21.67 0.64 -29.23
N ASP A 808 20.66 1.46 -29.54
CA ASP A 808 19.92 2.26 -28.55
C ASP A 808 19.31 1.40 -27.45
N PHE A 809 18.68 0.27 -27.80
CA PHE A 809 18.07 -0.63 -26.83
C PHE A 809 19.10 -1.42 -26.02
N TYR A 810 20.22 -1.81 -26.62
CA TYR A 810 21.32 -2.44 -25.89
C TYR A 810 21.96 -1.47 -24.89
N GLU A 811 22.16 -0.20 -25.27
CA GLU A 811 22.66 0.83 -24.37
C GLU A 811 21.68 1.08 -23.21
N GLN A 812 20.38 1.16 -23.50
CA GLN A 812 19.35 1.26 -22.46
C GLN A 812 19.37 0.06 -21.50
N ALA A 813 19.47 -1.16 -22.01
CA ALA A 813 19.57 -2.37 -21.19
C ALA A 813 20.83 -2.33 -20.28
N TRP A 814 21.96 -1.91 -20.85
CA TRP A 814 23.23 -1.78 -20.15
C TRP A 814 23.18 -0.72 -19.04
N GLU A 815 22.67 0.48 -19.33
CA GLU A 815 22.57 1.55 -18.34
C GLU A 815 21.62 1.20 -17.19
N ILE A 816 20.53 0.45 -17.47
CA ILE A 816 19.68 -0.10 -16.41
C ILE A 816 20.49 -1.09 -15.56
N GLU A 817 21.10 -2.12 -16.15
CA GLU A 817 21.86 -3.15 -15.40
C GLU A 817 23.01 -2.56 -14.57
N LYS A 818 23.75 -1.61 -15.15
CA LYS A 818 24.85 -0.89 -14.50
C LYS A 818 24.38 -0.08 -13.29
N SER A 819 23.12 0.36 -13.28
CA SER A 819 22.54 1.12 -12.16
C SER A 819 22.01 0.24 -11.02
N LEU A 820 21.94 -1.09 -11.20
CA LEU A 820 21.48 -2.04 -10.18
C LEU A 820 22.62 -2.36 -9.20
N GLY A 821 22.30 -2.52 -7.91
CA GLY A 821 23.27 -2.89 -6.88
C GLY A 821 23.66 -4.38 -6.90
N GLN A 822 24.76 -4.73 -6.23
CA GLN A 822 25.23 -6.13 -6.10
C GLN A 822 24.12 -7.02 -5.50
N GLY A 823 23.74 -8.08 -6.20
CA GLY A 823 22.65 -9.01 -5.83
C GLY A 823 21.29 -8.72 -6.47
N ASN A 824 21.10 -7.52 -7.05
CA ASN A 824 19.88 -7.14 -7.78
C ASN A 824 20.08 -7.11 -9.30
N HIS A 825 21.21 -7.61 -9.80
CA HIS A 825 21.41 -7.83 -11.23
C HIS A 825 20.53 -8.98 -11.71
N SER A 826 20.32 -9.07 -13.02
CA SER A 826 19.51 -10.13 -13.61
C SER A 826 20.11 -11.54 -13.47
N GLU A 827 20.12 -12.12 -12.28
CA GLU A 827 20.56 -13.50 -12.06
C GLU A 827 19.71 -14.52 -12.82
N ARG A 828 20.41 -15.57 -13.26
CA ARG A 828 20.04 -16.71 -14.10
C ARG A 828 18.67 -17.31 -13.74
N GLY A 829 17.61 -16.78 -14.34
CA GLY A 829 16.27 -17.34 -14.29
C GLY A 829 15.86 -17.85 -15.67
N MET A 830 16.21 -19.10 -15.97
CA MET A 830 15.77 -19.88 -17.14
C MET A 830 16.19 -19.34 -18.53
N SER A 831 17.47 -19.54 -18.88
CA SER A 831 17.91 -19.73 -20.27
C SER A 831 18.56 -21.10 -20.48
N LYS A 832 17.99 -22.14 -19.85
CA LYS A 832 18.33 -23.56 -20.12
C LYS A 832 17.37 -24.22 -21.12
N SER A 833 16.64 -23.46 -21.94
CA SER A 833 15.87 -23.99 -23.08
C SER A 833 16.56 -23.80 -24.43
N PHE A 834 17.78 -23.27 -24.45
CA PHE A 834 18.62 -23.28 -25.63
C PHE A 834 19.82 -24.19 -25.35
N ILE A 835 19.69 -25.44 -25.80
CA ILE A 835 20.71 -26.51 -25.89
C ILE A 835 20.97 -27.25 -24.55
N GLU A 836 20.42 -28.47 -24.44
CA GLU A 836 20.93 -29.53 -23.55
C GLU A 836 22.01 -30.36 -24.30
N PRO A 837 22.96 -31.07 -23.63
CA PRO A 837 22.71 -31.75 -22.35
C PRO A 837 23.84 -31.72 -21.27
N GLU A 838 23.41 -32.20 -20.09
CA GLU A 838 24.16 -32.91 -19.02
C GLU A 838 24.75 -32.19 -17.78
N ARG A 839 24.34 -32.77 -16.63
CA ARG A 839 24.84 -32.72 -15.23
C ARG A 839 24.64 -31.44 -14.40
N CYS A 840 23.75 -31.56 -13.42
CA CYS A 840 23.66 -30.72 -12.24
C CYS A 840 24.68 -31.15 -11.18
N HIS A 841 25.28 -30.18 -10.48
CA HIS A 841 25.76 -30.39 -9.12
C HIS A 841 25.18 -29.27 -8.23
N PRO A 842 24.53 -29.59 -7.10
CA PRO A 842 24.02 -28.61 -6.15
C PRO A 842 25.13 -28.23 -5.15
N ASP A 843 25.02 -27.03 -4.59
CA ASP A 843 25.82 -26.45 -3.50
C ASP A 843 27.00 -25.55 -3.90
N VAL A 844 26.70 -24.28 -4.18
CA VAL A 844 27.64 -23.16 -3.97
C VAL A 844 26.91 -22.06 -3.21
N LYS A 845 27.49 -21.64 -2.08
CA LYS A 845 26.93 -20.68 -1.10
C LYS A 845 27.66 -19.32 -1.09
N GLU A 846 28.38 -18.95 -2.14
CA GLU A 846 29.03 -17.63 -2.25
C GLU A 846 28.79 -16.98 -3.62
N LEU A 847 28.58 -15.65 -3.60
CA LEU A 847 28.39 -14.81 -4.79
C LEU A 847 29.63 -14.88 -5.69
N THR A 848 29.46 -15.46 -6.88
CA THR A 848 30.44 -15.39 -7.97
C THR A 848 29.86 -14.56 -9.10
N TYR A 849 30.56 -13.48 -9.48
CA TYR A 849 30.20 -12.63 -10.61
C TYR A 849 30.64 -13.30 -11.93
N ASP A 850 29.70 -13.60 -12.81
CA ASP A 850 30.00 -14.12 -14.16
C ASP A 850 29.52 -13.14 -15.23
N ILE A 851 30.40 -12.80 -16.19
CA ILE A 851 30.04 -12.01 -17.37
C ILE A 851 29.30 -12.95 -18.32
N HIS A 852 28.07 -12.58 -18.70
CA HIS A 852 27.22 -13.37 -19.58
C HIS A 852 28.00 -13.95 -20.78
N PRO A 853 27.90 -15.25 -21.13
CA PRO A 853 28.70 -15.86 -22.18
C PRO A 853 28.62 -15.17 -23.55
N LEU A 854 27.47 -14.57 -23.90
CA LEU A 854 27.34 -13.74 -25.11
C LEU A 854 28.01 -12.38 -24.96
N VAL A 855 27.99 -11.76 -23.77
CA VAL A 855 28.77 -10.54 -23.48
C VAL A 855 30.27 -10.85 -23.49
N ARG A 856 30.68 -12.02 -23.00
CA ARG A 856 32.06 -12.53 -23.10
C ARG A 856 32.46 -12.76 -24.56
N THR A 857 31.56 -13.25 -25.40
CA THR A 857 31.79 -13.47 -26.83
C THR A 857 31.85 -12.13 -27.60
N PHE A 858 30.99 -11.18 -27.24
CA PHE A 858 30.97 -9.80 -27.74
C PHE A 858 32.22 -9.01 -27.36
N LEU A 859 32.65 -9.05 -26.09
CA LEU A 859 33.89 -8.42 -25.61
C LEU A 859 35.15 -9.04 -26.22
N ARG A 860 35.14 -10.36 -26.49
CA ARG A 860 36.21 -11.04 -27.25
C ARG A 860 36.23 -10.61 -28.73
N SER A 861 35.07 -10.42 -29.35
CA SER A 861 34.94 -9.93 -30.73
C SER A 861 35.42 -8.47 -30.87
N ILE A 862 35.00 -7.57 -29.97
CA ILE A 862 35.46 -6.16 -29.94
C ILE A 862 36.96 -6.08 -29.66
N GLY A 863 37.44 -6.84 -28.66
CA GLY A 863 38.84 -6.83 -28.24
C GLY A 863 39.83 -7.38 -29.26
N SER A 864 39.37 -8.20 -30.22
CA SER A 864 40.20 -8.77 -31.28
C SER A 864 40.16 -7.99 -32.60
N ASN A 865 39.10 -7.22 -32.86
CA ASN A 865 38.87 -6.61 -34.18
C ASN A 865 39.00 -5.09 -34.25
N GLN A 866 39.06 -4.36 -33.13
CA GLN A 866 39.24 -2.90 -33.14
C GLN A 866 40.62 -2.44 -32.61
N LYS A 867 41.42 -1.79 -33.48
CA LYS A 867 42.81 -1.34 -33.20
C LYS A 867 43.00 -0.50 -31.92
N LYS A 868 41.97 0.22 -31.43
CA LYS A 868 42.06 1.04 -30.21
C LYS A 868 42.04 0.22 -28.90
N PHE A 869 41.43 -0.96 -28.88
CA PHE A 869 41.21 -1.74 -27.65
C PHE A 869 42.19 -2.90 -27.43
N VAL A 870 42.97 -3.28 -28.46
CA VAL A 870 43.97 -4.36 -28.39
C VAL A 870 44.98 -4.15 -27.25
N LYS A 871 45.51 -2.94 -27.07
CA LYS A 871 46.46 -2.63 -25.98
C LYS A 871 45.86 -2.77 -24.57
N VAL A 872 44.58 -2.43 -24.40
CA VAL A 872 43.88 -2.54 -23.11
C VAL A 872 43.56 -4.01 -22.83
N TYR A 873 43.13 -4.74 -23.86
CA TYR A 873 42.81 -6.16 -23.78
C TYR A 873 44.05 -7.01 -23.47
N GLU A 874 45.19 -6.76 -24.11
CA GLU A 874 46.47 -7.43 -23.80
C GLU A 874 46.96 -7.12 -22.38
N LYS A 875 46.80 -5.87 -21.91
CA LYS A 875 47.16 -5.49 -20.54
C LYS A 875 46.24 -6.15 -19.49
N ALA A 876 44.97 -6.35 -19.83
CA ALA A 876 44.02 -7.07 -18.99
C ALA A 876 44.31 -8.58 -18.96
N LYS A 877 44.64 -9.21 -20.10
CA LYS A 877 45.12 -10.60 -20.17
C LYS A 877 46.34 -10.82 -19.29
N ALA A 878 47.35 -9.95 -19.38
CA ALA A 878 48.56 -10.06 -18.58
C ALA A 878 48.28 -9.93 -17.06
N ARG A 879 47.36 -9.04 -16.66
CA ARG A 879 46.92 -8.91 -15.25
C ARG A 879 46.12 -10.11 -14.77
N PHE A 880 45.23 -10.64 -15.62
CA PHE A 880 44.42 -11.83 -15.35
C PHE A 880 45.33 -13.05 -15.13
N CYS A 881 46.25 -13.32 -16.06
CA CYS A 881 47.21 -14.42 -15.93
C CYS A 881 48.08 -14.28 -14.68
N LYS A 882 48.55 -13.06 -14.35
CA LYS A 882 49.37 -12.82 -13.15
C LYS A 882 48.61 -13.09 -11.85
N TYR A 883 47.34 -12.68 -11.78
CA TYR A 883 46.50 -12.90 -10.60
C TYR A 883 46.22 -14.39 -10.36
N PHE A 884 45.77 -15.11 -11.38
CA PHE A 884 45.43 -16.53 -11.23
C PHE A 884 46.67 -17.42 -11.05
N MET A 885 47.82 -17.07 -11.63
CA MET A 885 49.08 -17.76 -11.31
C MET A 885 49.52 -17.53 -9.85
N SER A 886 49.31 -16.33 -9.31
CA SER A 886 49.54 -16.08 -7.87
C SER A 886 48.60 -16.90 -7.00
N LYS A 887 47.31 -16.96 -7.36
CA LYS A 887 46.30 -17.74 -6.64
C LYS A 887 46.61 -19.24 -6.67
N MET A 888 47.09 -19.78 -7.79
CA MET A 888 47.56 -21.17 -7.86
C MET A 888 48.75 -21.43 -6.94
N VAL A 889 49.69 -20.48 -6.83
CA VAL A 889 50.81 -20.59 -5.89
C VAL A 889 50.30 -20.61 -4.45
N ASP A 890 49.29 -19.81 -4.12
CA ASP A 890 48.72 -19.78 -2.76
C ASP A 890 47.91 -21.04 -2.43
N ILE A 891 47.12 -21.56 -3.38
CA ILE A 891 46.45 -22.86 -3.26
C ILE A 891 47.47 -23.99 -3.10
N SER A 892 48.59 -23.93 -3.83
CA SER A 892 49.65 -24.95 -3.71
C SER A 892 50.28 -25.00 -2.32
N LYS A 893 50.33 -23.87 -1.59
CA LYS A 893 50.81 -23.82 -0.21
C LYS A 893 49.83 -24.44 0.79
N LEU A 894 48.55 -24.56 0.42
CA LEU A 894 47.51 -25.18 1.25
C LEU A 894 47.51 -26.71 1.14
N LEU A 895 48.06 -27.30 0.07
CA LEU A 895 48.10 -28.75 -0.15
C LEU A 895 48.73 -29.55 1.01
N ASP A 896 49.79 -29.04 1.62
CA ASP A 896 50.48 -29.69 2.75
C ASP A 896 49.67 -29.58 4.08
N LYS A 897 48.71 -28.66 4.17
CA LYS A 897 47.98 -28.33 5.41
C LYS A 897 46.55 -28.83 5.41
N ASP A 898 45.85 -28.71 4.28
CA ASP A 898 44.44 -29.09 4.13
C ASP A 898 44.15 -29.38 2.66
N TYR A 899 44.34 -30.65 2.29
CA TYR A 899 44.23 -31.13 0.92
C TYR A 899 42.82 -30.94 0.34
N MET A 900 41.76 -31.17 1.15
CA MET A 900 40.38 -31.04 0.67
C MET A 900 40.03 -29.59 0.39
N ASN A 901 40.45 -28.67 1.27
CA ASN A 901 40.24 -27.24 1.05
C ASN A 901 41.07 -26.70 -0.14
N ALA A 902 42.31 -27.19 -0.32
CA ALA A 902 43.09 -26.86 -1.51
C ALA A 902 42.44 -27.38 -2.81
N PHE A 903 41.86 -28.58 -2.76
CA PHE A 903 41.13 -29.18 -3.87
C PHE A 903 39.87 -28.40 -4.22
N ASP A 904 39.04 -28.07 -3.23
CA ASP A 904 37.79 -27.31 -3.43
C ASP A 904 38.08 -25.91 -3.99
N ASN A 905 39.09 -25.22 -3.46
CA ASN A 905 39.51 -23.91 -4.00
C ASN A 905 40.06 -24.00 -5.43
N PHE A 906 40.70 -25.11 -5.79
CA PHE A 906 41.17 -25.32 -7.16
C PHE A 906 40.02 -25.64 -8.12
N ASP A 907 39.11 -26.55 -7.74
CA ASP A 907 38.01 -27.00 -8.59
C ASP A 907 37.00 -25.87 -8.85
N LEU A 908 36.76 -25.02 -7.85
CA LEU A 908 35.94 -23.80 -7.98
C LEU A 908 36.46 -22.83 -9.06
N ASP A 909 37.78 -22.72 -9.23
CA ASP A 909 38.42 -21.81 -10.19
C ASP A 909 39.04 -22.51 -11.40
N LYS A 910 38.83 -23.83 -11.53
CA LYS A 910 39.43 -24.67 -12.58
C LYS A 910 39.25 -24.10 -14.00
N PRO A 911 38.08 -23.59 -14.42
CA PRO A 911 37.92 -22.98 -15.74
C PRO A 911 38.80 -21.73 -15.94
N ASN A 912 39.02 -20.94 -14.89
CA ASN A 912 39.87 -19.75 -14.92
C ASN A 912 41.35 -20.14 -14.95
N PHE A 913 41.74 -21.22 -14.28
CA PHE A 913 43.10 -21.78 -14.36
C PHE A 913 43.38 -22.38 -15.74
N GLU A 914 42.45 -23.14 -16.31
CA GLU A 914 42.54 -23.67 -17.67
C GLU A 914 42.60 -22.55 -18.72
N LEU A 915 41.78 -21.50 -18.58
CA LEU A 915 41.83 -20.31 -19.43
C LEU A 915 43.14 -19.54 -19.26
N THR A 916 43.63 -19.39 -18.03
CA THR A 916 44.93 -18.76 -17.73
C THR A 916 46.06 -19.51 -18.41
N LEU A 917 46.02 -20.86 -18.40
CA LEU A 917 46.97 -21.71 -19.10
C LEU A 917 46.84 -21.54 -20.62
N ASP A 918 45.63 -21.57 -21.21
CA ASP A 918 45.43 -21.40 -22.65
C ASP A 918 45.85 -20.01 -23.17
N ILE A 919 45.60 -18.95 -22.39
CA ILE A 919 46.08 -17.58 -22.69
C ILE A 919 47.61 -17.52 -22.59
N SER A 920 48.20 -18.14 -21.57
CA SER A 920 49.65 -18.17 -21.37
C SER A 920 50.38 -19.03 -22.41
N PHE A 921 49.73 -20.01 -23.03
CA PHE A 921 50.29 -20.79 -24.14
C PHE A 921 50.27 -20.06 -25.49
N LYS A 922 49.41 -19.04 -25.63
CA LYS A 922 49.23 -18.26 -26.86
C LYS A 922 49.87 -16.86 -26.78
N SER A 923 50.53 -16.52 -25.67
CA SER A 923 51.15 -15.21 -25.42
C SER A 923 52.50 -15.36 -24.69
N ASP A 924 53.38 -14.36 -24.76
CA ASP A 924 54.69 -14.34 -24.07
C ASP A 924 54.60 -14.15 -22.54
N HIS A 925 53.46 -14.47 -21.93
CA HIS A 925 53.14 -14.11 -20.54
C HIS A 925 53.25 -15.27 -19.53
N LEU A 926 53.91 -16.37 -19.90
CA LEU A 926 54.08 -17.53 -19.03
C LEU A 926 54.94 -17.17 -17.79
N LEU A 927 54.31 -17.13 -16.61
CA LEU A 927 54.98 -16.86 -15.33
C LEU A 927 55.39 -18.18 -14.66
N ILE A 928 56.67 -18.53 -14.71
CA ILE A 928 57.22 -19.65 -13.93
C ILE A 928 57.46 -19.17 -12.49
N PRO A 929 56.93 -19.87 -11.45
CA PRO A 929 57.17 -19.50 -10.06
C PRO A 929 58.68 -19.45 -9.77
N LYS A 930 59.14 -18.41 -9.06
CA LYS A 930 60.58 -18.22 -8.77
C LYS A 930 61.15 -19.25 -7.79
N GLU A 931 60.28 -19.91 -7.01
CA GLU A 931 60.63 -20.86 -5.95
C GLU A 931 60.42 -22.33 -6.39
N HIS A 932 61.41 -23.18 -6.11
CA HIS A 932 61.42 -24.59 -6.51
C HIS A 932 60.26 -25.38 -5.87
N ARG A 933 59.93 -25.10 -4.60
CA ARG A 933 58.86 -25.81 -3.87
C ARG A 933 57.47 -25.53 -4.44
N GLY A 934 57.18 -24.27 -4.80
CA GLY A 934 55.92 -23.89 -5.44
C GLY A 934 55.75 -24.48 -6.85
N SER A 935 56.84 -24.61 -7.61
CA SER A 935 56.81 -25.22 -8.94
C SER A 935 56.52 -26.73 -8.90
N VAL A 936 57.05 -27.44 -7.90
CA VAL A 936 56.81 -28.87 -7.67
C VAL A 936 55.39 -29.14 -7.16
N MET A 937 54.84 -28.29 -6.29
CA MET A 937 53.47 -28.48 -5.79
C MET A 937 52.39 -28.16 -6.84
N ILE A 938 52.61 -27.15 -7.69
CA ILE A 938 51.74 -26.89 -8.85
C ILE A 938 51.78 -28.08 -9.83
N PHE A 939 52.92 -28.76 -9.95
CA PHE A 939 53.04 -29.98 -10.74
C PHE A 939 52.19 -31.14 -10.17
N TYR A 940 52.19 -31.33 -8.86
CA TYR A 940 51.31 -32.32 -8.20
C TYR A 940 49.82 -31.97 -8.31
N LEU A 941 49.45 -30.68 -8.23
CA LEU A 941 48.09 -30.21 -8.52
C LEU A 941 47.67 -30.62 -9.95
N PHE A 942 48.54 -30.42 -10.94
CA PHE A 942 48.26 -30.82 -12.32
C PHE A 942 48.18 -32.34 -12.48
N GLU A 943 49.05 -33.12 -11.82
CA GLU A 943 48.99 -34.59 -11.81
C GLU A 943 47.67 -35.15 -11.27
N ALA A 944 47.15 -34.55 -10.19
CA ALA A 944 45.92 -35.01 -9.57
C ALA A 944 44.65 -34.63 -10.36
N MET A 945 44.67 -33.52 -11.12
CA MET A 945 43.44 -32.84 -11.54
C MET A 945 43.30 -32.55 -13.04
N LEU A 946 44.35 -32.73 -13.84
CA LEU A 946 44.32 -32.64 -15.31
C LEU A 946 44.41 -34.02 -15.98
N ASP A 947 43.75 -34.19 -17.12
CA ASP A 947 43.92 -35.42 -17.91
C ASP A 947 45.36 -35.53 -18.47
N VAL A 948 45.75 -36.75 -18.87
CA VAL A 948 47.11 -37.05 -19.32
C VAL A 948 47.53 -36.23 -20.56
N LYS A 949 46.58 -35.88 -21.44
CA LYS A 949 46.83 -35.15 -22.68
C LYS A 949 47.07 -33.66 -22.39
N ALA A 950 46.26 -33.06 -21.51
CA ALA A 950 46.42 -31.69 -21.03
C ALA A 950 47.73 -31.53 -20.25
N ARG A 951 48.06 -32.48 -19.37
CA ARG A 951 49.34 -32.50 -18.63
C ARG A 951 50.56 -32.51 -19.54
N LYS A 952 50.57 -33.40 -20.54
CA LYS A 952 51.69 -33.54 -21.47
C LYS A 952 51.91 -32.26 -22.28
N LYS A 953 50.83 -31.55 -22.65
CA LYS A 953 50.89 -30.27 -23.36
C LYS A 953 51.49 -29.16 -22.49
N VAL A 954 51.03 -29.06 -21.23
CA VAL A 954 51.54 -28.09 -20.25
C VAL A 954 53.03 -28.30 -19.98
N LEU A 955 53.44 -29.55 -19.74
CA LEU A 955 54.82 -29.93 -19.46
C LEU A 955 55.79 -29.63 -20.61
N ASN A 956 55.41 -29.98 -21.84
CA ASN A 956 56.25 -29.74 -23.01
C ASN A 956 56.45 -28.23 -23.25
N CYS A 957 55.40 -27.42 -23.09
CA CYS A 957 55.51 -25.96 -23.23
C CYS A 957 56.36 -25.33 -22.11
N TRP A 958 56.24 -25.83 -20.87
CA TRP A 958 57.11 -25.40 -19.77
C TRP A 958 58.58 -25.75 -20.04
N ALA A 959 58.85 -26.93 -20.58
CA ALA A 959 60.21 -27.35 -20.95
C ALA A 959 60.80 -26.47 -22.06
N GLU A 960 60.04 -26.11 -23.09
CA GLU A 960 60.49 -25.21 -24.16
C GLU A 960 60.74 -23.78 -23.65
N LYS A 961 59.84 -23.22 -22.82
CA LYS A 961 60.01 -21.85 -22.29
C LYS A 961 61.22 -21.73 -21.35
N VAL A 962 61.50 -22.75 -20.54
CA VAL A 962 62.70 -22.77 -19.68
C VAL A 962 64.00 -22.82 -20.50
N LYS A 963 63.94 -23.49 -21.66
CA LYS A 963 65.03 -23.56 -22.63
C LYS A 963 65.26 -22.21 -23.32
N GLU A 964 64.18 -21.52 -23.71
CA GLU A 964 64.24 -20.15 -24.24
C GLU A 964 64.77 -19.11 -23.22
N ASP A 965 64.42 -19.27 -21.94
CA ASP A 965 64.81 -18.35 -20.85
C ASP A 965 66.25 -18.55 -20.34
N GLY A 966 66.99 -19.55 -20.82
CA GLY A 966 68.37 -19.84 -20.37
C GLY A 966 68.48 -20.35 -18.92
N LYS A 967 67.41 -20.90 -18.34
CA LYS A 967 67.32 -21.33 -16.92
C LYS A 967 67.39 -22.87 -16.76
N GLU A 968 68.11 -23.55 -17.64
CA GLU A 968 68.14 -25.03 -17.73
C GLU A 968 68.53 -25.73 -16.41
N GLY A 969 69.33 -25.10 -15.56
CA GLY A 969 69.75 -25.66 -14.26
C GLY A 969 68.64 -25.84 -13.22
N ARG A 970 67.47 -25.21 -13.36
CA ARG A 970 66.36 -25.32 -12.38
C ARG A 970 65.34 -26.43 -12.68
N VAL A 971 65.36 -27.01 -13.88
CA VAL A 971 64.36 -28.03 -14.31
C VAL A 971 64.89 -29.47 -14.22
N LEU A 972 66.20 -29.65 -14.04
CA LEU A 972 66.85 -30.97 -13.96
C LEU A 972 66.38 -31.89 -12.81
N LEU A 973 65.53 -31.41 -11.89
CA LEU A 973 64.96 -32.20 -10.80
C LEU A 973 63.51 -32.68 -11.03
N LEU A 974 62.76 -32.09 -11.97
CA LEU A 974 61.35 -32.44 -12.20
C LEU A 974 61.15 -33.69 -13.08
N THR A 975 62.16 -34.11 -13.85
CA THR A 975 62.09 -35.26 -14.77
C THR A 975 62.69 -36.56 -14.22
N ARG A 976 63.16 -36.59 -12.96
CA ARG A 976 63.89 -37.76 -12.41
C ARG A 976 63.05 -38.79 -11.63
N LYS A 977 61.72 -38.72 -11.65
CA LYS A 977 60.87 -39.84 -11.20
C LYS A 977 59.95 -40.31 -12.34
N LYS A 978 60.52 -41.10 -13.25
CA LYS A 978 59.82 -42.21 -13.88
C LYS A 978 59.80 -43.36 -12.87
N SER A 979 58.70 -43.54 -12.15
CA SER A 979 58.28 -44.80 -11.53
C SER A 979 56.79 -44.74 -11.28
#